data_AF-A0A359LXD3-F1
#
_entry.id   AF-A0A359LXD3-F1
#
_cell.length_a   1.000
_cell.length_b   1.000
_cell.length_c   1.000
_cell.angle_alpha   90.00
_cell.angle_beta   90.00
_cell.angle_gamma   90.00
#
_symmetry.space_group_name_H-M   'P 1'
#
loop_
_entity.id
_entity.type
_entity.pdbx_description
1 polymer ?
#
loop_
_entity_poly.entity_id
_entity_poly.type
_entity_poly.pdbx_seq_one_letter_code
_entity_poly.pdbx_strand_id
1 'polypeptide(L)'
;EMNTRLQVEHPVTESTTGLDMVKLQLLVAQDGHLPPEPPATYGHSIELRLNAEDPGNGFAPAPGLIERFRNLVGPGIRVDTGVAEGDSVPSEFDSMIAKIIGTGRTRQEALARLQRALRESVVVIRGGATNKSFLLELIGRPEVQNNRVDIGWMDRLAAAGEHISGRHGDIALLQAAIQSYESELAIERTQFYLSAVRGRPEVSSDAGRNVELRHRGEAYKFRVQRMGPNEYRIQADGAAVNATFERLGEFEYWLTAGGQRYRVVSIHEGLTYRVEVDGVAHRIDRDDGGIVRSPSPAVVVAIQVEAGQRVTAGETLVVLEAMKMETHLKAPFAGTVRQVMTIPHVQVGTGAALLQIDADSEETQETATGRVAFAKTKAGAGEEPAETRLLRNLEQLRQLMLGFDIDQAETKRLLAELSLHRHTPAVSPEVWRSESEILSIFVDICSLFSRAPLVSLGMEGEAPSAESSLFQYLRMLDTKGEGLPTAFLDALKTALAHYGVTSLDRTEQLEDSLLWLYKSHQRLGQQIAPIRSVMERRLDHVETLAPLADDEFRTLLDRMAFVTRDLYPAIGDLAREIRYRYFDQRRIDKSRQQAYAMVEDCLVRLSGEADAAARLECMRALVDCPYQLVGLFSPRFKEASPGLRQL
;
A
#
# COMPACT_ATOMS: atom_id res chain seq x y z
N GLU A 1 22.23 -33.36 -40.73
CA GLU A 1 21.61 -32.64 -41.86
C GLU A 1 22.50 -31.46 -42.28
N MET A 2 22.23 -30.83 -43.42
CA MET A 2 22.88 -29.59 -43.84
C MET A 2 21.81 -28.55 -44.16
N ASN A 3 21.73 -27.50 -43.36
CA ASN A 3 20.75 -26.43 -43.55
C ASN A 3 21.23 -25.48 -44.65
N THR A 4 20.52 -25.44 -45.78
CA THR A 4 20.85 -24.60 -46.95
C THR A 4 20.31 -23.18 -46.82
N ARG A 5 20.44 -22.58 -45.62
CA ARG A 5 19.99 -21.23 -45.28
C ARG A 5 20.82 -20.67 -44.13
N LEU A 6 20.81 -19.34 -43.96
CA LEU A 6 21.35 -18.73 -42.75
C LEU A 6 20.52 -19.20 -41.55
N GLN A 7 21.20 -19.68 -40.51
CA GLN A 7 20.55 -20.04 -39.26
C GLN A 7 20.33 -18.80 -38.40
N VAL A 8 19.27 -18.80 -37.59
CA VAL A 8 18.90 -17.63 -36.78
C VAL A 8 19.95 -17.33 -35.70
N GLU A 9 20.66 -18.39 -35.25
CA GLU A 9 21.78 -18.40 -34.30
C GLU A 9 23.16 -18.01 -34.90
N HIS A 10 23.21 -17.53 -36.15
CA HIS A 10 24.46 -17.02 -36.76
C HIS A 10 25.20 -15.95 -35.94
N PRO A 11 24.55 -15.06 -35.14
CA PRO A 11 25.25 -14.04 -34.36
C PRO A 11 26.26 -14.60 -33.36
N VAL A 12 26.13 -15.86 -32.92
CA VAL A 12 27.13 -16.52 -32.07
C VAL A 12 28.48 -16.63 -32.80
N THR A 13 28.44 -17.02 -34.08
CA THR A 13 29.64 -17.13 -34.92
C THR A 13 30.19 -15.76 -35.26
N GLU A 14 29.33 -14.80 -35.61
CA GLU A 14 29.74 -13.42 -35.87
C GLU A 14 30.45 -12.80 -34.66
N SER A 15 29.91 -13.00 -33.45
CA SER A 15 30.45 -12.40 -32.23
C SER A 15 31.82 -12.97 -31.82
N THR A 16 32.14 -14.21 -32.23
CA THR A 16 33.43 -14.84 -31.93
C THR A 16 34.46 -14.65 -33.05
N THR A 17 34.02 -14.41 -34.28
CA THR A 17 34.92 -14.28 -35.45
C THR A 17 35.09 -12.85 -35.94
N GLY A 18 34.18 -11.94 -35.56
CA GLY A 18 34.09 -10.58 -36.11
C GLY A 18 33.59 -10.53 -37.56
N LEU A 19 33.15 -11.66 -38.11
CA LEU A 19 32.57 -11.71 -39.46
C LEU A 19 31.13 -11.18 -39.47
N ASP A 20 30.75 -10.67 -40.63
CA ASP A 20 29.35 -10.38 -40.99
C ASP A 20 28.91 -11.44 -42.00
N MET A 21 28.12 -12.42 -41.54
CA MET A 21 27.73 -13.56 -42.36
C MET A 21 26.78 -13.15 -43.48
N VAL A 22 25.93 -12.15 -43.26
CA VAL A 22 25.01 -11.63 -44.29
C VAL A 22 25.80 -10.96 -45.41
N LYS A 23 26.80 -10.14 -45.07
CA LYS A 23 27.71 -9.53 -46.03
C LYS A 23 28.46 -10.58 -46.86
N LEU A 24 28.94 -11.65 -46.22
CA LEU A 24 29.63 -12.74 -46.93
C LEU A 24 28.68 -13.51 -47.86
N GLN A 25 27.43 -13.72 -47.47
CA GLN A 25 26.42 -14.31 -48.36
C GLN A 25 26.16 -13.45 -49.59
N LEU A 26 26.04 -12.12 -49.41
CA LEU A 26 25.89 -11.18 -50.53
C LEU A 26 27.12 -11.16 -51.44
N LEU A 27 28.33 -11.22 -50.86
CA LEU A 27 29.57 -11.30 -51.62
C LEU A 27 29.59 -12.54 -52.53
N VAL A 28 29.29 -13.72 -51.98
CA VAL A 28 29.25 -14.97 -52.75
C VAL A 28 28.15 -14.95 -53.80
N ALA A 29 26.98 -14.36 -53.49
CA ALA A 29 25.90 -14.19 -54.45
C ALA A 29 26.25 -13.25 -55.62
N GLN A 30 27.27 -12.40 -55.46
CA GLN A 30 27.82 -11.51 -56.49
C GLN A 30 29.07 -12.10 -57.16
N ASP A 31 29.22 -13.43 -57.17
CA ASP A 31 30.37 -14.17 -57.69
C ASP A 31 31.72 -13.84 -56.99
N GLY A 32 31.67 -13.22 -55.81
CA GLY A 32 32.84 -12.99 -54.97
C GLY A 32 33.33 -14.27 -54.30
N HIS A 33 34.62 -14.32 -54.00
CA HIS A 33 35.25 -15.48 -53.34
C HIS A 33 35.50 -15.21 -51.85
N LEU A 34 35.23 -16.22 -51.02
CA LEU A 34 35.63 -16.21 -49.61
C LEU A 34 37.15 -16.41 -49.49
N PRO A 35 37.78 -15.87 -48.43
CA PRO A 35 39.15 -16.23 -48.10
C PRO A 35 39.31 -17.75 -47.97
N PRO A 36 40.46 -18.31 -48.38
CA PRO A 36 40.69 -19.76 -48.34
C PRO A 36 40.82 -20.30 -46.91
N GLU A 37 41.17 -19.46 -45.95
CA GLU A 37 41.32 -19.82 -44.54
C GLU A 37 40.15 -19.28 -43.71
N PRO A 38 39.59 -20.07 -42.77
CA PRO A 38 38.55 -19.59 -41.86
C PRO A 38 39.11 -18.53 -40.90
N PRO A 39 38.26 -17.60 -40.41
CA PRO A 39 38.69 -16.60 -39.43
C PRO A 39 39.12 -17.25 -38.11
N ALA A 40 40.01 -16.58 -37.38
CA ALA A 40 40.27 -16.94 -36.00
C ALA A 40 39.04 -16.68 -35.12
N THR A 41 38.78 -17.59 -34.17
CA THR A 41 37.72 -17.43 -33.16
C THR A 41 38.30 -16.90 -31.86
N TYR A 42 37.65 -15.89 -31.28
CA TYR A 42 38.03 -15.26 -30.04
C TYR A 42 36.92 -15.37 -28.99
N GLY A 43 37.31 -15.77 -27.78
CA GLY A 43 36.40 -15.84 -26.63
C GLY A 43 35.32 -16.92 -26.77
N HIS A 44 34.17 -16.65 -26.18
CA HIS A 44 33.01 -17.52 -26.17
C HIS A 44 31.73 -16.70 -26.28
N SER A 45 30.76 -17.18 -27.06
CA SER A 45 29.47 -16.53 -27.23
C SER A 45 28.34 -17.52 -26.98
N ILE A 46 27.26 -17.04 -26.36
CA ILE A 46 26.06 -17.80 -26.04
C ILE A 46 24.86 -16.96 -26.47
N GLU A 47 23.93 -17.55 -27.20
CA GLU A 47 22.65 -16.93 -27.57
C GLU A 47 21.52 -17.52 -26.73
N LEU A 48 20.63 -16.65 -26.26
CA LEU A 48 19.36 -17.00 -25.65
C LEU A 48 18.23 -16.49 -26.54
N ARG A 49 17.25 -17.36 -26.81
CA ARG A 49 16.02 -17.01 -27.55
C ARG A 49 14.94 -16.64 -26.57
N LEU A 50 14.65 -15.35 -26.50
CA LEU A 50 13.55 -14.81 -25.72
C LEU A 50 12.26 -14.98 -26.54
N ASN A 51 11.33 -15.77 -26.04
CA ASN A 51 10.08 -16.11 -26.72
C ASN A 51 8.86 -15.67 -25.91
N ALA A 52 7.75 -15.46 -26.62
CA ALA A 52 6.40 -15.29 -26.09
C ALA A 52 5.78 -16.66 -25.80
N GLU A 53 6.29 -17.36 -24.79
CA GLU A 53 5.89 -18.72 -24.39
C GLU A 53 5.67 -18.76 -22.88
N ASP A 54 4.80 -19.67 -22.42
CA ASP A 54 4.56 -19.92 -21.00
C ASP A 54 5.21 -21.24 -20.55
N PRO A 55 6.42 -21.20 -19.93
CA PRO A 55 7.06 -22.39 -19.39
C PRO A 55 6.20 -23.14 -18.36
N GLY A 56 5.34 -22.43 -17.62
CA GLY A 56 4.45 -23.03 -16.62
C GLY A 56 3.30 -23.82 -17.24
N ASN A 57 2.99 -23.56 -18.50
CA ASN A 57 1.96 -24.23 -19.28
C ASN A 57 2.56 -25.05 -20.43
N GLY A 58 3.66 -25.77 -20.17
CA GLY A 58 4.30 -26.65 -21.14
C GLY A 58 4.92 -25.94 -22.34
N PHE A 59 5.41 -24.71 -22.14
CA PHE A 59 5.97 -23.84 -23.19
C PHE A 59 4.95 -23.50 -24.30
N ALA A 60 3.66 -23.52 -23.97
CA ALA A 60 2.62 -23.12 -24.91
C ALA A 60 2.86 -21.68 -25.40
N PRO A 61 2.64 -21.40 -26.70
CA PRO A 61 2.74 -20.04 -27.22
C PRO A 61 1.76 -19.09 -26.52
N ALA A 62 2.25 -17.90 -26.16
CA ALA A 62 1.54 -16.93 -25.36
C ALA A 62 1.65 -15.52 -25.99
N PRO A 63 1.06 -15.31 -27.18
CA PRO A 63 1.13 -14.05 -27.92
C PRO A 63 0.35 -12.95 -27.18
N GLY A 64 0.62 -11.69 -27.54
CA GLY A 64 -0.05 -10.54 -26.93
C GLY A 64 0.63 -9.22 -27.26
N LEU A 65 0.12 -8.14 -26.67
CA LEU A 65 0.67 -6.79 -26.84
C LEU A 65 1.88 -6.60 -25.93
N ILE A 66 3.02 -6.17 -26.47
CA ILE A 66 4.21 -5.86 -25.69
C ILE A 66 4.02 -4.50 -25.01
N GLU A 67 3.69 -4.52 -23.73
CA GLU A 67 3.46 -3.29 -22.95
C GLU A 67 4.74 -2.67 -22.44
N ARG A 68 5.72 -3.52 -22.14
CA ARG A 68 7.08 -3.08 -21.77
C ARG A 68 8.11 -4.00 -22.37
N PHE A 69 9.11 -3.40 -22.99
CA PHE A 69 10.25 -4.11 -23.52
C PHE A 69 11.54 -3.32 -23.28
N ARG A 70 12.15 -3.60 -22.14
CA ARG A 70 13.42 -2.98 -21.75
C ARG A 70 14.48 -4.06 -21.62
N ASN A 71 15.41 -4.07 -22.57
CA ASN A 71 16.60 -4.92 -22.52
C ASN A 71 17.83 -4.14 -22.07
N LEU A 72 18.74 -4.81 -21.37
CA LEU A 72 20.04 -4.23 -21.06
C LEU A 72 21.00 -4.45 -22.24
N VAL A 73 21.52 -3.36 -22.79
CA VAL A 73 22.62 -3.37 -23.76
C VAL A 73 23.88 -2.89 -23.05
N GLY A 74 25.02 -3.54 -23.31
CA GLY A 74 26.28 -3.21 -22.64
C GLY A 74 27.45 -4.01 -23.22
N PRO A 75 28.67 -3.83 -22.67
CA PRO A 75 29.85 -4.52 -23.17
C PRO A 75 29.67 -6.04 -23.23
N GLY A 76 29.75 -6.59 -24.44
CA GLY A 76 29.58 -8.02 -24.70
C GLY A 76 28.14 -8.53 -24.66
N ILE A 77 27.14 -7.66 -24.67
CA ILE A 77 25.74 -8.02 -24.91
C ILE A 77 25.27 -7.39 -26.23
N ARG A 78 24.83 -8.25 -27.16
CA ARG A 78 24.14 -7.86 -28.40
C ARG A 78 22.70 -8.36 -28.31
N VAL A 79 21.74 -7.52 -28.68
CA VAL A 79 20.32 -7.89 -28.73
C VAL A 79 19.81 -7.62 -30.13
N ASP A 80 19.35 -8.67 -30.81
CA ASP A 80 18.71 -8.58 -32.12
C ASP A 80 17.21 -8.83 -31.91
N THR A 81 16.36 -7.85 -32.25
CA THR A 81 14.90 -7.90 -32.06
C THR A 81 14.17 -7.48 -33.33
N GLY A 82 13.02 -8.07 -33.59
CA GLY A 82 12.10 -7.68 -34.66
C GLY A 82 10.88 -6.90 -34.18
N VAL A 83 10.75 -6.70 -32.86
CA VAL A 83 9.61 -6.05 -32.20
C VAL A 83 10.08 -4.98 -31.23
N ALA A 84 9.20 -4.02 -30.96
CA ALA A 84 9.36 -2.94 -29.99
C ALA A 84 8.17 -2.88 -29.02
N GLU A 85 8.31 -2.02 -28.01
CA GLU A 85 7.19 -1.71 -27.12
C GLU A 85 6.02 -1.09 -27.92
N GLY A 86 4.81 -1.57 -27.67
CA GLY A 86 3.60 -1.22 -28.42
C GLY A 86 3.28 -2.15 -29.59
N ASP A 87 4.22 -3.00 -30.01
CA ASP A 87 3.94 -4.03 -31.02
C ASP A 87 3.18 -5.21 -30.41
N SER A 88 2.37 -5.88 -31.23
CA SER A 88 1.75 -7.15 -30.85
C SER A 88 2.58 -8.30 -31.38
N VAL A 89 2.86 -9.30 -30.55
CA VAL A 89 3.37 -10.60 -31.01
C VAL A 89 2.18 -11.32 -31.67
N PRO A 90 2.19 -11.53 -32.99
CA PRO A 90 1.08 -12.14 -33.70
C PRO A 90 1.00 -13.64 -33.44
N SER A 91 -0.21 -14.20 -33.55
CA SER A 91 -0.43 -15.63 -33.33
C SER A 91 -0.02 -16.50 -34.51
N GLU A 92 0.17 -15.91 -35.70
CA GLU A 92 0.40 -16.66 -36.94
C GLU A 92 1.88 -16.97 -37.22
N PHE A 93 2.80 -16.40 -36.43
CA PHE A 93 4.25 -16.42 -36.66
C PHE A 93 5.03 -17.07 -35.51
N ASP A 94 6.37 -17.05 -35.60
CA ASP A 94 7.28 -17.54 -34.54
C ASP A 94 7.07 -16.75 -33.24
N SER A 95 7.14 -17.42 -32.08
CA SER A 95 7.03 -16.83 -30.74
C SER A 95 8.24 -15.98 -30.37
N MET A 96 9.32 -16.01 -31.17
CA MET A 96 10.56 -15.30 -30.87
C MET A 96 10.39 -13.78 -30.83
N ILE A 97 10.69 -13.20 -29.68
CA ILE A 97 10.71 -11.76 -29.41
C ILE A 97 12.08 -11.19 -29.75
N ALA A 98 13.13 -11.81 -29.21
CA ALA A 98 14.50 -11.34 -29.38
C ALA A 98 15.54 -12.44 -29.21
N LYS A 99 16.71 -12.20 -29.79
CA LYS A 99 17.94 -12.97 -29.56
C LYS A 99 18.83 -12.14 -28.65
N ILE A 100 19.25 -12.71 -27.53
CA ILE A 100 20.15 -12.07 -26.58
C ILE A 100 21.47 -12.83 -26.61
N ILE A 101 22.50 -12.17 -27.12
CA ILE A 101 23.82 -12.76 -27.35
C ILE A 101 24.79 -12.20 -26.32
N GLY A 102 25.34 -13.08 -25.50
CA GLY A 102 26.39 -12.76 -24.53
C GLY A 102 27.73 -13.29 -24.99
N THR A 103 28.70 -12.40 -25.10
CA THR A 103 30.09 -12.73 -25.46
C THR A 103 31.03 -12.40 -24.32
N GLY A 104 32.02 -13.25 -24.06
CA GLY A 104 33.07 -13.05 -23.06
C GLY A 104 34.38 -13.72 -23.48
N ARG A 105 35.46 -13.50 -22.74
CA ARG A 105 36.72 -14.23 -22.95
C ARG A 105 36.59 -15.71 -22.62
N THR A 106 35.68 -16.04 -21.70
CA THR A 106 35.35 -17.40 -21.30
C THR A 106 33.84 -17.61 -21.31
N ARG A 107 33.43 -18.88 -21.30
CA ARG A 107 32.02 -19.27 -21.17
C ARG A 107 31.38 -18.74 -19.89
N GLN A 108 32.11 -18.75 -18.77
CA GLN A 108 31.61 -18.23 -17.49
C GLN A 108 31.37 -16.72 -17.56
N GLU A 109 32.25 -15.97 -18.22
CA GLU A 109 32.06 -14.53 -18.41
C GLU A 109 30.83 -14.23 -19.30
N ALA A 110 30.64 -14.97 -20.39
CA ALA A 110 29.46 -14.85 -21.24
C ALA A 110 28.16 -15.14 -20.45
N LEU A 111 28.13 -16.23 -19.67
CA LEU A 111 26.99 -16.58 -18.80
C LEU A 111 26.71 -15.51 -17.74
N ALA A 112 27.74 -14.99 -17.06
CA ALA A 112 27.57 -13.94 -16.05
C ALA A 112 27.01 -12.64 -16.65
N ARG A 113 27.44 -12.28 -17.87
CA ARG A 113 26.89 -11.13 -18.60
C ARG A 113 25.43 -11.35 -18.97
N LEU A 114 25.06 -12.54 -19.48
CA LEU A 114 23.67 -12.89 -19.79
C LEU A 114 22.76 -12.90 -18.55
N GLN A 115 23.24 -13.44 -17.43
CA GLN A 115 22.53 -13.43 -16.14
C GLN A 115 22.20 -12.01 -15.70
N ARG A 116 23.18 -11.11 -15.77
CA ARG A 116 22.96 -9.70 -15.46
C ARG A 116 21.95 -9.07 -16.43
N ALA A 117 22.13 -9.29 -17.73
CA ALA A 117 21.25 -8.71 -18.75
C ALA A 117 19.80 -9.14 -18.55
N LEU A 118 19.53 -10.44 -18.37
CA LEU A 118 18.18 -10.96 -18.14
C LEU A 118 17.55 -10.49 -16.82
N ARG A 119 18.35 -10.40 -15.74
CA ARG A 119 17.86 -9.92 -14.43
C ARG A 119 17.46 -8.45 -14.47
N GLU A 120 18.18 -7.63 -15.23
CA GLU A 120 17.88 -6.20 -15.35
C GLU A 120 16.78 -5.91 -16.39
N SER A 121 16.58 -6.82 -17.35
CA SER A 121 15.57 -6.70 -18.41
C SER A 121 14.14 -6.88 -17.89
N VAL A 122 13.21 -6.12 -18.47
CA VAL A 122 11.77 -6.18 -18.16
C VAL A 122 11.00 -6.37 -19.44
N VAL A 123 10.21 -7.44 -19.49
CA VAL A 123 9.41 -7.84 -20.65
C VAL A 123 8.01 -8.14 -20.13
N VAL A 124 7.03 -7.35 -20.55
CA VAL A 124 5.63 -7.48 -20.15
C VAL A 124 4.79 -7.61 -21.41
N ILE A 125 4.04 -8.70 -21.51
CA ILE A 125 3.15 -9.00 -22.63
C ILE A 125 1.73 -9.08 -22.09
N ARG A 126 0.87 -8.13 -22.46
CA ARG A 126 -0.55 -8.17 -22.11
C ARG A 126 -1.23 -9.31 -22.84
N GLY A 127 -1.87 -10.16 -22.05
CA GLY A 127 -2.55 -11.36 -22.47
C GLY A 127 -1.62 -12.56 -22.68
N GLY A 128 -0.31 -12.40 -22.44
CA GLY A 128 0.73 -13.33 -22.86
C GLY A 128 1.81 -13.56 -21.81
N ALA A 129 2.77 -14.45 -22.12
CA ALA A 129 3.87 -14.86 -21.22
C ALA A 129 5.19 -14.81 -21.95
N THR A 130 6.29 -14.87 -21.20
CA THR A 130 7.62 -15.00 -21.77
C THR A 130 8.45 -16.04 -21.04
N ASN A 131 9.33 -16.70 -21.77
CA ASN A 131 10.31 -17.63 -21.22
C ASN A 131 11.47 -16.93 -20.47
N LYS A 132 11.50 -15.59 -20.36
CA LYS A 132 12.58 -14.81 -19.73
C LYS A 132 13.02 -15.36 -18.36
N SER A 133 12.07 -15.53 -17.45
CA SER A 133 12.34 -16.00 -16.08
C SER A 133 12.92 -17.43 -16.09
N PHE A 134 12.38 -18.29 -16.95
CA PHE A 134 12.93 -19.63 -17.17
C PHE A 134 14.37 -19.59 -17.72
N LEU A 135 14.66 -18.73 -18.71
CA LEU A 135 16.01 -18.58 -19.25
C LEU A 135 17.02 -18.13 -18.19
N LEU A 136 16.62 -17.21 -17.31
CA LEU A 136 17.47 -16.73 -16.22
C LEU A 136 17.79 -17.84 -15.20
N GLU A 137 16.81 -18.67 -14.88
CA GLU A 137 17.01 -19.84 -14.03
C GLU A 137 17.89 -20.89 -14.72
N LEU A 138 17.58 -21.20 -15.98
CA LEU A 138 18.28 -22.17 -16.82
C LEU A 138 19.79 -21.90 -16.84
N ILE A 139 20.19 -20.67 -17.14
CA ILE A 139 21.62 -20.31 -17.17
C ILE A 139 22.26 -20.28 -15.78
N GLY A 140 21.47 -20.23 -14.70
CA GLY A 140 21.94 -20.32 -13.31
C GLY A 140 22.20 -21.75 -12.83
N ARG A 141 21.70 -22.77 -13.53
CA ARG A 141 21.76 -24.16 -13.08
C ARG A 141 23.17 -24.73 -13.10
N PRO A 142 23.56 -25.56 -12.10
CA PRO A 142 24.88 -26.20 -12.07
C PRO A 142 25.20 -27.03 -13.31
N GLU A 143 24.21 -27.70 -13.90
CA GLU A 143 24.36 -28.50 -15.11
C GLU A 143 24.76 -27.63 -16.30
N VAL A 144 24.08 -26.49 -16.48
CA VAL A 144 24.40 -25.52 -17.53
C VAL A 144 25.74 -24.86 -17.22
N GLN A 145 26.01 -24.40 -16.00
CA GLN A 145 27.27 -23.77 -15.62
C GLN A 145 28.48 -24.68 -15.86
N ASN A 146 28.35 -25.98 -15.58
CA ASN A 146 29.42 -26.96 -15.72
C ASN A 146 29.44 -27.71 -17.06
N ASN A 147 28.60 -27.32 -18.03
CA ASN A 147 28.51 -27.93 -19.36
C ASN A 147 28.17 -29.44 -19.32
N ARG A 148 27.23 -29.83 -18.45
CA ARG A 148 26.75 -31.21 -18.25
C ARG A 148 25.31 -31.36 -18.77
N VAL A 149 25.09 -31.00 -20.02
CA VAL A 149 23.78 -31.06 -20.67
C VAL A 149 23.87 -31.87 -21.96
N ASP A 150 22.80 -32.61 -22.27
CA ASP A 150 22.59 -33.30 -23.54
C ASP A 150 21.26 -32.88 -24.16
N ILE A 151 20.99 -33.32 -25.40
CA ILE A 151 19.82 -32.89 -26.17
C ILE A 151 18.48 -33.26 -25.53
N GLY A 152 18.42 -34.31 -24.70
CA GLY A 152 17.20 -34.73 -24.02
C GLY A 152 17.13 -34.26 -22.57
N TRP A 153 18.12 -33.49 -22.10
CA TRP A 153 18.17 -33.03 -20.71
C TRP A 153 16.98 -32.15 -20.35
N MET A 154 16.57 -31.25 -21.27
CA MET A 154 15.44 -30.37 -21.04
C MET A 154 14.11 -31.13 -20.96
N ASP A 155 13.89 -32.13 -21.81
CA ASP A 155 12.68 -32.95 -21.78
C ASP A 155 12.57 -33.72 -20.46
N ARG A 156 13.69 -34.26 -19.96
CA ARG A 156 13.75 -34.93 -18.65
C ARG A 156 13.45 -33.95 -17.52
N LEU A 157 13.96 -32.73 -17.60
CA LEU A 157 13.71 -31.68 -16.61
C LEU A 157 12.24 -31.22 -16.62
N ALA A 158 11.66 -31.10 -17.81
CA ALA A 158 10.25 -30.76 -17.99
C ALA A 158 9.35 -31.86 -17.40
N ALA A 159 9.63 -33.13 -17.72
CA ALA A 159 8.90 -34.29 -17.22
C ALA A 159 8.98 -34.44 -15.70
N ALA A 160 10.09 -34.05 -15.08
CA ALA A 160 10.26 -34.03 -13.62
C ALA A 160 9.53 -32.85 -12.94
N GLY A 161 9.00 -31.88 -13.70
CA GLY A 161 8.38 -30.67 -13.15
C GLY A 161 9.39 -29.69 -12.53
N GLU A 162 10.69 -29.99 -12.58
CA GLU A 162 11.74 -29.21 -11.96
C GLU A 162 12.07 -27.92 -12.73
N HIS A 163 11.56 -27.74 -13.94
CA HIS A 163 11.74 -26.55 -14.77
C HIS A 163 11.03 -25.29 -14.23
N ILE A 164 10.13 -25.43 -13.25
CA ILE A 164 9.39 -24.32 -12.64
C ILE A 164 9.81 -24.13 -11.17
N SER A 165 10.65 -23.12 -10.90
CA SER A 165 11.01 -22.77 -9.53
C SER A 165 9.82 -22.27 -8.70
N GLY A 166 9.70 -22.80 -7.47
CA GLY A 166 8.73 -22.32 -6.47
C GLY A 166 9.29 -21.25 -5.52
N ARG A 167 10.54 -20.82 -5.73
CA ARG A 167 11.19 -19.82 -4.88
C ARG A 167 10.41 -18.50 -4.96
N HIS A 168 10.27 -17.79 -3.83
CA HIS A 168 9.53 -16.52 -3.73
C HIS A 168 8.02 -16.61 -4.01
N GLY A 169 7.44 -17.82 -4.03
CA GLY A 169 5.99 -17.98 -4.17
C GLY A 169 5.18 -17.29 -3.07
N ASP A 170 5.76 -17.15 -1.87
CA ASP A 170 5.20 -16.37 -0.76
C ASP A 170 5.11 -14.89 -1.11
N ILE A 171 6.21 -14.30 -1.58
CA ILE A 171 6.27 -12.90 -1.99
C ILE A 171 5.35 -12.63 -3.18
N ALA A 172 5.29 -13.55 -4.15
CA ALA A 172 4.39 -13.44 -5.29
C ALA A 172 2.91 -13.43 -4.86
N LEU A 173 2.53 -14.30 -3.92
CA LEU A 173 1.19 -14.33 -3.33
C LEU A 173 0.87 -13.04 -2.56
N LEU A 174 1.81 -12.52 -1.78
CA LEU A 174 1.64 -11.24 -1.08
C LEU A 174 1.44 -10.08 -2.07
N GLN A 175 2.22 -10.02 -3.15
CA GLN A 175 2.05 -9.02 -4.21
C GLN A 175 0.65 -9.11 -4.85
N ALA A 176 0.22 -10.31 -5.24
CA ALA A 176 -1.09 -10.50 -5.86
C ALA A 176 -2.22 -10.14 -4.89
N ALA A 177 -2.07 -10.43 -3.60
CA ALA A 177 -3.04 -10.03 -2.57
C ALA A 177 -3.14 -8.51 -2.42
N ILE A 178 -2.01 -7.80 -2.40
CA ILE A 178 -1.97 -6.32 -2.37
C ILE A 178 -2.62 -5.73 -3.62
N GLN A 179 -2.28 -6.25 -4.81
CA GLN A 179 -2.86 -5.76 -6.06
C GLN A 179 -4.37 -6.02 -6.12
N SER A 180 -4.83 -7.19 -5.66
CA SER A 180 -6.25 -7.46 -5.54
C SER A 180 -6.94 -6.46 -4.62
N TYR A 181 -6.35 -6.17 -3.44
CA TYR A 181 -6.85 -5.13 -2.54
C TYR A 181 -6.95 -3.76 -3.22
N GLU A 182 -5.90 -3.33 -3.93
CA GLU A 182 -5.84 -2.01 -4.59
C GLU A 182 -6.86 -1.90 -5.74
N SER A 183 -7.04 -2.94 -6.57
CA SER A 183 -8.07 -2.96 -7.62
C SER A 183 -9.47 -2.77 -7.02
N GLU A 184 -9.71 -3.42 -5.88
CA GLU A 184 -10.98 -3.40 -5.18
C GLU A 184 -11.21 -2.06 -4.45
N LEU A 185 -10.15 -1.42 -3.95
CA LEU A 185 -10.15 -0.06 -3.42
C LEU A 185 -10.47 0.96 -4.52
N ALA A 186 -9.92 0.80 -5.73
CA ALA A 186 -10.24 1.67 -6.87
C ALA A 186 -11.73 1.59 -7.29
N ILE A 187 -12.33 0.39 -7.21
CA ILE A 187 -13.78 0.21 -7.42
C ILE A 187 -14.57 0.97 -6.34
N GLU A 188 -14.20 0.81 -5.07
CA GLU A 188 -14.84 1.53 -3.95
C GLU A 188 -14.72 3.05 -4.11
N ARG A 189 -13.53 3.55 -4.49
CA ARG A 189 -13.29 4.98 -4.77
C ARG A 189 -14.25 5.49 -5.84
N THR A 190 -14.42 4.73 -6.92
CA THR A 190 -15.35 5.09 -8.01
C THR A 190 -16.79 5.15 -7.49
N GLN A 191 -17.23 4.16 -6.70
CA GLN A 191 -18.57 4.12 -6.09
C GLN A 191 -18.81 5.26 -5.09
N PHE A 192 -17.80 5.60 -4.30
CA PHE A 192 -17.82 6.72 -3.36
C PHE A 192 -18.11 8.04 -4.08
N TYR A 193 -17.41 8.33 -5.19
CA TYR A 193 -17.67 9.55 -5.95
C TYR A 193 -19.04 9.53 -6.65
N LEU A 194 -19.45 8.41 -7.21
CA LEU A 194 -20.78 8.26 -7.82
C LEU A 194 -21.92 8.50 -6.82
N SER A 195 -21.77 8.00 -5.59
CA SER A 195 -22.73 8.19 -4.50
C SER A 195 -22.67 9.62 -3.92
N ALA A 196 -21.49 10.23 -3.87
CA ALA A 196 -21.31 11.63 -3.48
C ALA A 196 -22.03 12.62 -4.41
N VAL A 197 -22.03 12.36 -5.73
CA VAL A 197 -22.84 13.11 -6.72
C VAL A 197 -24.33 13.09 -6.37
N ARG A 198 -24.83 11.97 -5.84
CA ARG A 198 -26.22 11.81 -5.37
C ARG A 198 -26.47 12.42 -3.98
N GLY A 199 -25.44 12.98 -3.37
CA GLY A 199 -25.50 13.66 -2.08
C GLY A 199 -25.44 12.76 -0.86
N ARG A 200 -25.13 11.47 -1.03
CA ARG A 200 -24.92 10.51 0.06
C ARG A 200 -23.69 9.67 -0.27
N PRO A 201 -22.48 10.15 0.05
CA PRO A 201 -21.28 9.36 -0.15
C PRO A 201 -21.35 8.07 0.66
N GLU A 202 -21.07 6.93 0.04
CA GLU A 202 -21.08 5.61 0.66
C GLU A 202 -19.69 4.97 0.56
N VAL A 203 -19.23 4.36 1.65
CA VAL A 203 -17.97 3.60 1.73
C VAL A 203 -18.18 2.33 2.54
N SER A 204 -17.29 1.34 2.37
CA SER A 204 -17.30 0.13 3.19
C SER A 204 -16.87 0.45 4.62
N SER A 205 -17.55 -0.20 5.57
CA SER A 205 -17.21 -0.12 7.00
C SER A 205 -16.15 -1.15 7.42
N ASP A 206 -15.84 -2.15 6.58
CA ASP A 206 -14.87 -3.19 6.93
C ASP A 206 -13.43 -2.64 6.93
N ALA A 207 -12.63 -3.09 7.90
CA ALA A 207 -11.22 -2.74 8.03
C ALA A 207 -10.38 -3.85 7.38
N GLY A 208 -10.05 -3.64 6.11
CA GLY A 208 -9.38 -4.60 5.24
C GLY A 208 -10.33 -5.34 4.31
N ARG A 209 -9.76 -6.24 3.51
CA ARG A 209 -10.49 -7.03 2.49
C ARG A 209 -10.04 -8.48 2.52
N ASN A 210 -10.98 -9.39 2.28
CA ASN A 210 -10.68 -10.80 2.12
C ASN A 210 -10.39 -11.08 0.65
N VAL A 211 -9.26 -11.71 0.36
CA VAL A 211 -8.83 -12.05 -0.99
C VAL A 211 -8.58 -13.55 -1.05
N GLU A 212 -9.20 -14.22 -2.01
CA GLU A 212 -8.97 -15.64 -2.26
C GLU A 212 -8.16 -15.79 -3.55
N LEU A 213 -6.98 -16.40 -3.44
CA LEU A 213 -6.06 -16.62 -4.55
C LEU A 213 -5.73 -18.10 -4.67
N ARG A 214 -5.43 -18.53 -5.89
CA ARG A 214 -4.96 -19.87 -6.22
C ARG A 214 -3.57 -19.79 -6.81
N HIS A 215 -2.66 -20.60 -6.30
CA HIS A 215 -1.30 -20.71 -6.83
C HIS A 215 -0.91 -22.19 -6.86
N ARG A 216 -0.54 -22.68 -8.06
CA ARG A 216 -0.18 -24.10 -8.30
C ARG A 216 -1.26 -25.08 -7.83
N GLY A 217 -2.53 -24.76 -8.08
CA GLY A 217 -3.68 -25.59 -7.69
C GLY A 217 -4.16 -25.38 -6.25
N GLU A 218 -3.32 -24.82 -5.37
CA GLU A 218 -3.65 -24.59 -3.96
C GLU A 218 -4.40 -23.28 -3.75
N ALA A 219 -5.47 -23.31 -2.96
CA ALA A 219 -6.22 -22.12 -2.57
C ALA A 219 -5.69 -21.49 -1.27
N TYR A 220 -5.55 -20.17 -1.28
CA TYR A 220 -5.06 -19.34 -0.20
C TYR A 220 -6.07 -18.24 0.10
N LYS A 221 -6.42 -18.10 1.38
CA LYS A 221 -7.28 -17.01 1.85
C LYS A 221 -6.44 -15.99 2.58
N PHE A 222 -6.53 -14.75 2.13
CA PHE A 222 -5.83 -13.61 2.69
C PHE A 222 -6.81 -12.64 3.29
N ARG A 223 -6.45 -12.01 4.41
CA ARG A 223 -7.05 -10.75 4.85
C ARG A 223 -6.01 -9.66 4.73
N VAL A 224 -6.23 -8.71 3.82
CA VAL A 224 -5.31 -7.63 3.50
C VAL A 224 -5.83 -6.34 4.12
N GLN A 225 -4.99 -5.67 4.91
CA GLN A 225 -5.28 -4.40 5.58
C GLN A 225 -4.22 -3.40 5.15
N ARG A 226 -4.63 -2.23 4.64
CA ARG A 226 -3.71 -1.12 4.37
C ARG A 226 -3.52 -0.32 5.65
N MET A 227 -2.34 -0.44 6.24
CA MET A 227 -1.98 0.15 7.54
C MET A 227 -1.41 1.57 7.41
N GLY A 228 -1.09 2.00 6.20
CA GLY A 228 -0.62 3.34 5.87
C GLY A 228 -0.50 3.53 4.35
N PRO A 229 0.11 4.63 3.86
CA PRO A 229 0.19 4.91 2.44
C PRO A 229 0.81 3.78 1.61
N ASN A 230 1.90 3.19 2.11
CA ASN A 230 2.69 2.15 1.44
C ASN A 230 2.82 0.88 2.30
N GLU A 231 2.08 0.78 3.40
CA GLU A 231 2.23 -0.31 4.37
C GLU A 231 0.98 -1.20 4.40
N TYR A 232 1.20 -2.50 4.27
CA TYR A 232 0.14 -3.51 4.25
C TYR A 232 0.40 -4.56 5.32
N ARG A 233 -0.66 -5.00 5.96
CA ARG A 233 -0.67 -6.19 6.83
C ARG A 233 -1.53 -7.24 6.16
N ILE A 234 -0.92 -8.40 5.90
CA ILE A 234 -1.53 -9.50 5.17
C ILE A 234 -1.59 -10.69 6.12
N GLN A 235 -2.80 -11.14 6.44
CA GLN A 235 -3.01 -12.34 7.23
C GLN A 235 -3.27 -13.52 6.29
N ALA A 236 -2.49 -14.60 6.43
CA ALA A 236 -2.59 -15.81 5.63
C ALA A 236 -2.33 -17.02 6.53
N ASP A 237 -3.20 -18.04 6.49
CA ASP A 237 -3.03 -19.30 7.24
C ASP A 237 -2.69 -19.10 8.75
N GLY A 238 -3.26 -18.07 9.37
CA GLY A 238 -3.01 -17.72 10.78
C GLY A 238 -1.67 -17.03 11.07
N ALA A 239 -0.89 -16.67 10.04
CA ALA A 239 0.29 -15.82 10.12
C ALA A 239 -0.03 -14.39 9.64
N ALA A 240 0.56 -13.38 10.29
CA ALA A 240 0.50 -12.00 9.84
C ALA A 240 1.85 -11.57 9.27
N VAL A 241 1.82 -11.05 8.04
CA VAL A 241 2.98 -10.52 7.32
C VAL A 241 2.79 -9.02 7.12
N ASN A 242 3.71 -8.21 7.64
CA ASN A 242 3.78 -6.79 7.30
C ASN A 242 4.67 -6.64 6.07
N ALA A 243 4.19 -5.89 5.09
CA ALA A 243 4.89 -5.60 3.86
C ALA A 243 4.84 -4.11 3.53
N THR A 244 5.96 -3.57 3.04
CA THR A 244 6.03 -2.23 2.48
C THR A 244 6.06 -2.33 0.96
N PHE A 245 5.18 -1.57 0.31
CA PHE A 245 4.93 -1.62 -1.12
C PHE A 245 5.27 -0.26 -1.75
N GLU A 246 6.23 -0.25 -2.66
CA GLU A 246 6.62 0.95 -3.39
C GLU A 246 6.50 0.73 -4.90
N ARG A 247 5.71 1.58 -5.56
CA ARG A 247 5.55 1.56 -7.01
C ARG A 247 6.68 2.35 -7.68
N LEU A 248 7.44 1.70 -8.57
CA LEU A 248 8.49 2.34 -9.36
C LEU A 248 8.00 2.78 -10.74
N GLY A 249 7.03 2.05 -11.28
CA GLY A 249 6.45 2.30 -12.59
C GLY A 249 5.11 1.60 -12.73
N GLU A 250 4.66 1.46 -13.97
CA GLU A 250 3.36 0.86 -14.24
C GLU A 250 3.28 -0.59 -13.76
N PHE A 251 4.33 -1.38 -14.02
CA PHE A 251 4.44 -2.82 -13.74
C PHE A 251 5.54 -3.17 -12.73
N GLU A 252 6.40 -2.21 -12.37
CA GLU A 252 7.58 -2.45 -11.52
C GLU A 252 7.37 -1.94 -10.09
N TYR A 253 7.72 -2.77 -9.12
CA TYR A 253 7.52 -2.53 -7.70
C TYR A 253 8.73 -2.99 -6.88
N TRP A 254 8.94 -2.33 -5.74
CA TRP A 254 9.69 -2.90 -4.62
C TRP A 254 8.72 -3.39 -3.56
N LEU A 255 8.87 -4.65 -3.19
CA LEU A 255 8.13 -5.25 -2.09
C LEU A 255 9.13 -5.59 -0.98
N THR A 256 8.94 -5.01 0.20
CA THR A 256 9.76 -5.32 1.38
C THR A 256 8.93 -6.16 2.34
N ALA A 257 9.35 -7.41 2.59
CA ALA A 257 8.68 -8.32 3.52
C ALA A 257 9.73 -9.10 4.33
N GLY A 258 9.48 -9.30 5.63
CA GLY A 258 10.42 -10.02 6.50
C GLY A 258 11.80 -9.34 6.63
N GLY A 259 11.89 -8.03 6.39
CA GLY A 259 13.15 -7.27 6.41
C GLY A 259 14.01 -7.41 5.14
N GLN A 260 13.53 -8.12 4.12
CA GLN A 260 14.19 -8.22 2.81
C GLN A 260 13.39 -7.49 1.74
N ARG A 261 14.10 -6.91 0.77
CA ARG A 261 13.52 -6.14 -0.34
C ARG A 261 13.65 -6.94 -1.64
N TYR A 262 12.53 -7.11 -2.33
CA TYR A 262 12.39 -7.91 -3.55
C TYR A 262 11.96 -7.04 -4.73
N ARG A 263 12.59 -7.22 -5.89
CA ARG A 263 12.15 -6.56 -7.12
C ARG A 263 11.01 -7.37 -7.70
N VAL A 264 9.88 -6.70 -7.93
CA VAL A 264 8.67 -7.34 -8.44
C VAL A 264 8.24 -6.69 -9.74
N VAL A 265 8.02 -7.50 -10.77
CA VAL A 265 7.30 -7.09 -11.98
C VAL A 265 5.95 -7.80 -11.94
N SER A 266 4.85 -7.07 -11.95
CA SER A 266 3.53 -7.69 -11.91
C SER A 266 2.58 -7.08 -12.93
N ILE A 267 1.87 -7.96 -13.64
CA ILE A 267 0.77 -7.62 -14.52
C ILE A 267 -0.50 -8.32 -14.01
N HIS A 268 -1.62 -7.58 -14.04
CA HIS A 268 -2.93 -8.10 -13.67
C HIS A 268 -3.84 -8.10 -14.91
N GLU A 269 -4.43 -9.25 -15.21
CA GLU A 269 -5.28 -9.48 -16.38
C GLU A 269 -6.60 -10.08 -15.93
N GLY A 270 -7.58 -9.22 -15.66
CA GLY A 270 -8.84 -9.62 -15.07
C GLY A 270 -8.61 -10.25 -13.69
N LEU A 271 -8.68 -11.57 -13.62
CA LEU A 271 -8.47 -12.34 -12.38
C LEU A 271 -7.10 -12.99 -12.27
N THR A 272 -6.29 -12.99 -13.33
CA THR A 272 -4.98 -13.63 -13.30
C THR A 272 -3.90 -12.59 -13.06
N TYR A 273 -3.03 -12.85 -12.09
CA TYR A 273 -1.83 -12.10 -11.79
C TYR A 273 -0.63 -12.89 -12.28
N ARG A 274 0.22 -12.26 -13.09
CA ARG A 274 1.53 -12.81 -13.44
C ARG A 274 2.57 -11.96 -12.73
N VAL A 275 3.25 -12.57 -11.76
CA VAL A 275 4.16 -11.90 -10.85
C VAL A 275 5.55 -12.50 -11.01
N GLU A 276 6.51 -11.68 -11.45
CA GLU A 276 7.94 -12.02 -11.44
C GLU A 276 8.59 -11.43 -10.19
N VAL A 277 9.18 -12.27 -9.33
CA VAL A 277 9.91 -11.86 -8.13
C VAL A 277 11.38 -12.23 -8.27
N ASP A 278 12.27 -11.22 -8.29
CA ASP A 278 13.72 -11.38 -8.49
C ASP A 278 14.09 -12.32 -9.67
N GLY A 279 13.30 -12.25 -10.74
CA GLY A 279 13.50 -13.05 -11.95
C GLY A 279 12.85 -14.45 -11.95
N VAL A 280 11.99 -14.75 -10.97
CA VAL A 280 11.18 -15.99 -10.93
C VAL A 280 9.73 -15.64 -11.19
N ALA A 281 9.14 -16.21 -12.26
CA ALA A 281 7.76 -15.95 -12.65
C ALA A 281 6.78 -16.89 -11.94
N HIS A 282 5.68 -16.32 -11.48
CA HIS A 282 4.56 -17.00 -10.84
C HIS A 282 3.26 -16.60 -11.53
N ARG A 283 2.38 -17.58 -11.72
CA ARG A 283 0.99 -17.36 -12.14
C ARG A 283 0.08 -17.60 -10.95
N ILE A 284 -0.71 -16.59 -10.61
CA ILE A 284 -1.64 -16.60 -9.48
C ILE A 284 -3.01 -16.21 -10.02
N ASP A 285 -4.02 -17.02 -9.75
CA ASP A 285 -5.38 -16.76 -10.20
C ASP A 285 -6.23 -16.34 -9.01
N ARG A 286 -7.02 -15.27 -9.14
CA ARG A 286 -8.02 -14.89 -8.15
C ARG A 286 -9.21 -15.84 -8.26
N ASP A 287 -9.64 -16.39 -7.13
CA ASP A 287 -10.82 -17.23 -7.09
C ASP A 287 -12.07 -16.35 -7.10
N ASP A 288 -12.84 -16.44 -8.19
CA ASP A 288 -14.10 -15.69 -8.40
C ASP A 288 -15.28 -16.66 -8.47
N GLY A 289 -15.28 -17.65 -7.57
CA GLY A 289 -16.31 -18.69 -7.54
C GLY A 289 -16.19 -19.66 -8.72
N GLY A 290 -14.97 -20.08 -9.05
CA GLY A 290 -14.72 -21.19 -9.97
C GLY A 290 -14.93 -20.93 -11.46
N ILE A 291 -14.93 -19.68 -11.90
CA ILE A 291 -14.97 -19.33 -13.33
C ILE A 291 -13.64 -19.70 -14.01
N VAL A 292 -13.70 -20.58 -15.01
CA VAL A 292 -12.58 -20.97 -15.89
C VAL A 292 -12.54 -20.03 -17.10
N ARG A 293 -11.38 -19.39 -17.31
CA ARG A 293 -11.17 -18.35 -18.34
C ARG A 293 -10.13 -18.77 -19.37
N SER A 294 -10.17 -18.15 -20.54
CA SER A 294 -9.17 -18.35 -21.60
C SER A 294 -7.81 -17.78 -21.16
N PRO A 295 -6.71 -18.56 -21.18
CA PRO A 295 -5.39 -18.11 -20.74
C PRO A 295 -4.67 -17.19 -21.74
N SER A 296 -5.10 -17.21 -22.99
CA SER A 296 -4.56 -16.43 -24.11
C SER A 296 -5.68 -16.19 -25.15
N PRO A 297 -5.47 -15.33 -26.16
CA PRO A 297 -6.39 -15.22 -27.28
C PRO A 297 -6.30 -16.48 -28.13
N ALA A 298 -7.43 -17.15 -28.37
CA ALA A 298 -7.47 -18.43 -29.06
C ALA A 298 -8.83 -18.67 -29.74
N VAL A 299 -8.91 -19.69 -30.59
CA VAL A 299 -10.18 -20.21 -31.12
C VAL A 299 -10.60 -21.42 -30.29
N VAL A 300 -11.85 -21.46 -29.86
CA VAL A 300 -12.39 -22.63 -29.15
C VAL A 300 -12.60 -23.76 -30.17
N VAL A 301 -11.82 -24.83 -30.11
CA VAL A 301 -11.94 -25.99 -31.01
C VAL A 301 -13.07 -26.90 -30.56
N ALA A 302 -13.06 -27.26 -29.27
CA ALA A 302 -14.01 -28.19 -28.70
C ALA A 302 -14.26 -27.89 -27.22
N ILE A 303 -15.49 -28.12 -26.76
CA ILE A 303 -15.87 -28.12 -25.35
C ILE A 303 -16.16 -29.58 -25.01
N GLN A 304 -15.47 -30.12 -24.00
CA GLN A 304 -15.50 -31.53 -23.62
C GLN A 304 -16.46 -31.82 -22.45
N VAL A 305 -17.15 -30.79 -21.96
CA VAL A 305 -18.02 -30.86 -20.78
C VAL A 305 -19.34 -30.13 -20.98
N GLU A 306 -20.37 -30.56 -20.25
CA GLU A 306 -21.70 -29.96 -20.25
C GLU A 306 -22.08 -29.36 -18.89
N ALA A 307 -23.03 -28.42 -18.87
CA ALA A 307 -23.55 -27.88 -17.61
C ALA A 307 -24.26 -28.99 -16.80
N GLY A 308 -23.95 -29.06 -15.51
CA GLY A 308 -24.36 -30.13 -14.59
C GLY A 308 -23.42 -31.33 -14.53
N GLN A 309 -22.40 -31.40 -15.38
CA GLN A 309 -21.42 -32.49 -15.37
C GLN A 309 -20.43 -32.34 -14.21
N ARG A 310 -20.18 -33.42 -13.48
CA ARG A 310 -19.12 -33.49 -12.47
C ARG A 310 -17.77 -33.74 -13.17
N VAL A 311 -16.78 -32.91 -12.85
CA VAL A 311 -15.43 -32.99 -13.38
C VAL A 311 -14.43 -33.24 -12.26
N THR A 312 -13.36 -33.96 -12.58
CA THR A 312 -12.25 -34.23 -11.67
C THR A 312 -11.11 -33.25 -11.91
N ALA A 313 -10.30 -32.96 -10.89
CA ALA A 313 -9.13 -32.10 -11.05
C ALA A 313 -8.18 -32.68 -12.12
N GLY A 314 -7.77 -31.85 -13.09
CA GLY A 314 -6.92 -32.26 -14.22
C GLY A 314 -7.67 -32.79 -15.45
N GLU A 315 -8.99 -32.95 -15.39
CA GLU A 315 -9.82 -33.37 -16.53
C GLU A 315 -9.90 -32.28 -17.60
N THR A 316 -9.81 -32.64 -18.90
CA THR A 316 -9.86 -31.66 -19.98
C THR A 316 -11.27 -31.10 -20.13
N LEU A 317 -11.40 -29.78 -20.07
CA LEU A 317 -12.67 -29.07 -20.17
C LEU A 317 -12.90 -28.49 -21.56
N VAL A 318 -11.89 -27.80 -22.11
CA VAL A 318 -11.97 -27.08 -23.38
C VAL A 318 -10.65 -27.28 -24.13
N VAL A 319 -10.73 -27.46 -25.45
CA VAL A 319 -9.58 -27.45 -26.34
C VAL A 319 -9.57 -26.12 -27.08
N LEU A 320 -8.47 -25.38 -26.91
CA LEU A 320 -8.23 -24.09 -27.57
C LEU A 320 -7.17 -24.28 -28.64
N GLU A 321 -7.32 -23.61 -29.78
CA GLU A 321 -6.29 -23.52 -30.81
C GLU A 321 -5.77 -22.09 -30.86
N ALA A 322 -4.48 -21.94 -30.64
CA ALA A 322 -3.74 -20.72 -30.91
C ALA A 322 -2.43 -21.12 -31.60
N MET A 323 -2.00 -20.35 -32.60
CA MET A 323 -0.71 -20.56 -33.27
C MET A 323 -0.51 -21.98 -33.85
N LYS A 324 -1.57 -22.60 -34.39
CA LYS A 324 -1.59 -23.98 -34.93
C LYS A 324 -1.25 -25.06 -33.88
N MET A 325 -1.33 -24.71 -32.59
CA MET A 325 -1.12 -25.62 -31.48
C MET A 325 -2.40 -25.75 -30.67
N GLU A 326 -2.78 -26.98 -30.38
CA GLU A 326 -3.89 -27.28 -29.48
C GLU A 326 -3.42 -27.18 -28.03
N THR A 327 -4.15 -26.41 -27.23
CA THR A 327 -3.96 -26.29 -25.78
C THR A 327 -5.18 -26.87 -25.08
N HIS A 328 -4.95 -27.90 -24.27
CA HIS A 328 -6.00 -28.54 -23.48
C HIS A 328 -6.15 -27.81 -22.14
N LEU A 329 -7.26 -27.10 -21.97
CA LEU A 329 -7.59 -26.42 -20.73
C LEU A 329 -8.20 -27.43 -19.76
N LYS A 330 -7.50 -27.66 -18.64
CA LYS A 330 -7.86 -28.68 -17.64
C LYS A 330 -8.61 -28.08 -16.45
N ALA A 331 -9.41 -28.90 -15.79
CA ALA A 331 -10.14 -28.55 -14.59
C ALA A 331 -9.17 -28.23 -13.45
N PRO A 332 -9.24 -27.03 -12.84
CA PRO A 332 -8.34 -26.66 -11.76
C PRO A 332 -8.63 -27.39 -10.44
N PHE A 333 -9.85 -27.89 -10.26
CA PHE A 333 -10.31 -28.64 -9.08
C PHE A 333 -11.48 -29.57 -9.46
N ALA A 334 -11.79 -30.51 -8.59
CA ALA A 334 -12.97 -31.37 -8.74
C ALA A 334 -14.24 -30.61 -8.33
N GLY A 335 -15.30 -30.70 -9.13
CA GLY A 335 -16.53 -29.97 -8.89
C GLY A 335 -17.56 -30.20 -9.97
N THR A 336 -18.68 -29.47 -9.89
CA THR A 336 -19.77 -29.57 -10.86
C THR A 336 -19.76 -28.35 -11.78
N VAL A 337 -19.76 -28.56 -13.10
CA VAL A 337 -19.85 -27.47 -14.08
C VAL A 337 -21.21 -26.78 -13.92
N ARG A 338 -21.22 -25.55 -13.41
CA ARG A 338 -22.45 -24.78 -13.21
C ARG A 338 -23.04 -24.31 -14.53
N GLN A 339 -22.20 -23.78 -15.41
CA GLN A 339 -22.61 -23.27 -16.72
C GLN A 339 -21.43 -23.18 -17.68
N VAL A 340 -21.70 -23.40 -18.97
CA VAL A 340 -20.75 -23.16 -20.07
C VAL A 340 -21.12 -21.83 -20.72
N MET A 341 -20.16 -20.92 -20.82
CA MET A 341 -20.34 -19.51 -21.23
C MET A 341 -19.80 -19.22 -22.64
N THR A 342 -19.31 -20.25 -23.34
CA THR A 342 -18.73 -20.17 -24.68
C THR A 342 -19.30 -21.26 -25.61
N ILE A 343 -19.00 -21.16 -26.90
CA ILE A 343 -19.37 -22.17 -27.91
C ILE A 343 -18.16 -22.53 -28.79
N PRO A 344 -18.13 -23.73 -29.41
CA PRO A 344 -17.08 -24.10 -30.36
C PRO A 344 -17.03 -23.17 -31.57
N HIS A 345 -15.85 -23.06 -32.18
CA HIS A 345 -15.50 -22.27 -33.36
C HIS A 345 -15.60 -20.75 -33.19
N VAL A 346 -15.52 -20.24 -31.95
CA VAL A 346 -15.50 -18.80 -31.66
C VAL A 346 -14.13 -18.36 -31.20
N GLN A 347 -13.71 -17.17 -31.65
CA GLN A 347 -12.51 -16.51 -31.19
C GLN A 347 -12.75 -15.85 -29.83
N VAL A 348 -11.92 -16.19 -28.85
CA VAL A 348 -11.96 -15.65 -27.49
C VAL A 348 -10.68 -14.85 -27.21
N GLY A 349 -10.83 -13.75 -26.47
CA GLY A 349 -9.68 -12.96 -25.99
C GLY A 349 -9.14 -13.49 -24.66
N THR A 350 -7.96 -13.02 -24.24
CA THR A 350 -7.40 -13.38 -22.93
C THR A 350 -8.34 -12.98 -21.80
N GLY A 351 -8.55 -13.88 -20.84
CA GLY A 351 -9.41 -13.67 -19.68
C GLY A 351 -10.91 -13.80 -19.96
N ALA A 352 -11.32 -14.11 -21.20
CA ALA A 352 -12.72 -14.39 -21.53
C ALA A 352 -13.24 -15.58 -20.72
N ALA A 353 -14.43 -15.47 -20.13
CA ALA A 353 -15.04 -16.55 -19.36
C ALA A 353 -15.50 -17.67 -20.30
N LEU A 354 -15.06 -18.91 -20.03
CA LEU A 354 -15.38 -20.08 -20.85
C LEU A 354 -16.46 -20.94 -20.19
N LEU A 355 -16.33 -21.20 -18.89
CA LEU A 355 -17.30 -21.96 -18.10
C LEU A 355 -17.10 -21.67 -16.60
N GLN A 356 -18.04 -22.09 -15.76
CA GLN A 356 -17.96 -21.95 -14.31
C GLN A 356 -18.14 -23.31 -13.64
N ILE A 357 -17.34 -23.60 -12.61
CA ILE A 357 -17.35 -24.84 -11.84
C ILE A 357 -17.63 -24.49 -10.38
N ASP A 358 -18.67 -25.07 -9.80
CA ASP A 358 -18.87 -25.02 -8.36
C ASP A 358 -18.03 -26.14 -7.73
N ALA A 359 -17.13 -25.79 -6.80
CA ALA A 359 -16.29 -26.77 -6.11
C ALA A 359 -17.15 -27.70 -5.23
N ASP A 360 -16.83 -28.99 -5.22
CA ASP A 360 -17.48 -29.91 -4.28
C ASP A 360 -17.05 -29.53 -2.85
N SER A 361 -18.02 -29.20 -1.99
CA SER A 361 -17.76 -28.62 -0.66
C SER A 361 -17.28 -29.59 0.42
N GLU A 362 -16.71 -30.74 0.06
CA GLU A 362 -16.19 -31.70 1.03
C GLU A 362 -14.79 -32.23 0.65
N GLU A 363 -13.86 -31.98 1.58
CA GLU A 363 -12.56 -32.65 1.78
C GLU A 363 -11.57 -32.67 0.61
N THR A 364 -10.62 -31.73 0.65
CA THR A 364 -9.22 -32.06 0.39
C THR A 364 -8.33 -31.38 1.44
N GLN A 365 -8.41 -31.87 2.68
CA GLN A 365 -7.23 -31.91 3.55
C GLN A 365 -6.40 -33.14 3.18
N GLU A 366 -5.97 -33.25 1.93
CA GLU A 366 -4.80 -34.06 1.63
C GLU A 366 -3.61 -33.13 1.69
N THR A 367 -2.73 -33.38 2.66
CA THR A 367 -1.43 -32.74 2.80
C THR A 367 -0.60 -32.94 1.52
N ALA A 368 -0.77 -32.04 0.55
CA ALA A 368 0.08 -31.94 -0.62
C ALA A 368 1.35 -31.18 -0.24
N THR A 369 2.48 -31.88 -0.31
CA THR A 369 3.83 -31.32 -0.16
C THR A 369 4.07 -30.26 -1.22
N GLY A 370 3.88 -28.98 -0.90
CA GLY A 370 4.05 -27.87 -1.85
C GLY A 370 3.36 -26.55 -1.49
N ARG A 371 2.50 -26.51 -0.45
CA ARG A 371 1.88 -25.28 0.05
C ARG A 371 2.96 -24.28 0.49
N VAL A 372 2.80 -23.03 0.05
CA VAL A 372 3.74 -21.94 0.36
C VAL A 372 3.60 -21.56 1.84
N ALA A 373 4.71 -21.54 2.56
CA ALA A 373 4.74 -21.12 3.96
C ALA A 373 5.03 -19.61 4.06
N PHE A 374 4.25 -18.91 4.87
CA PHE A 374 4.46 -17.49 5.13
C PHE A 374 5.30 -17.28 6.39
N ALA A 375 6.43 -16.59 6.24
CA ALA A 375 7.24 -16.20 7.38
C ALA A 375 6.44 -15.21 8.24
N LYS A 376 6.16 -15.58 9.49
CA LYS A 376 5.57 -14.64 10.45
C LYS A 376 6.48 -13.42 10.55
N THR A 377 5.88 -12.23 10.51
CA THR A 377 6.63 -11.04 10.90
C THR A 377 7.06 -11.24 12.34
N LYS A 378 8.38 -11.24 12.59
CA LYS A 378 8.87 -11.09 13.97
C LYS A 378 8.37 -9.71 14.40
N ALA A 379 7.25 -9.67 15.14
CA ALA A 379 6.96 -8.53 15.99
C ALA A 379 8.25 -8.30 16.78
N GLY A 380 8.80 -7.09 16.74
CA GLY A 380 10.02 -6.73 17.46
C GLY A 380 9.88 -7.12 18.93
N ALA A 381 10.33 -8.33 19.25
CA ALA A 381 10.32 -8.96 20.55
C ALA A 381 11.77 -9.28 20.93
N GLY A 382 12.71 -8.45 20.47
CA GLY A 382 13.86 -8.11 21.28
C GLY A 382 13.43 -7.11 22.35
N GLU A 383 14.30 -6.85 23.33
CA GLU A 383 14.14 -5.75 24.29
C GLU A 383 14.19 -4.39 23.57
N GLU A 384 13.16 -4.07 22.78
CA GLU A 384 12.99 -2.74 22.21
C GLU A 384 12.76 -1.75 23.36
N PRO A 385 13.48 -0.62 23.39
CA PRO A 385 13.26 0.43 24.37
C PRO A 385 11.79 0.83 24.44
N ALA A 386 11.29 1.11 25.65
CA ALA A 386 9.90 1.46 25.88
C ALA A 386 9.43 2.66 25.04
N GLU A 387 10.31 3.62 24.78
CA GLU A 387 10.05 4.79 23.94
C GLU A 387 9.83 4.42 22.47
N THR A 388 10.70 3.60 21.88
CA THR A 388 10.57 3.14 20.48
C THR A 388 9.26 2.38 20.27
N ARG A 389 8.88 1.55 21.26
CA ARG A 389 7.59 0.85 21.25
C ARG A 389 6.41 1.81 21.31
N LEU A 390 6.48 2.82 22.17
CA LEU A 390 5.45 3.85 22.29
C LEU A 390 5.31 4.64 20.98
N LEU A 391 6.41 5.10 20.37
CA LEU A 391 6.38 5.81 19.09
C LEU A 391 5.77 4.97 17.97
N ARG A 392 6.10 3.67 17.90
CA ARG A 392 5.46 2.73 16.96
C ARG A 392 3.95 2.63 17.18
N ASN A 393 3.51 2.59 18.42
CA ASN A 393 2.08 2.52 18.75
C ASN A 393 1.35 3.84 18.44
N LEU A 394 2.00 4.98 18.70
CA LEU A 394 1.49 6.30 18.32
C LEU A 394 1.39 6.43 16.80
N GLU A 395 2.35 5.90 16.04
CA GLU A 395 2.26 5.87 14.58
C GLU A 395 1.05 5.05 14.12
N GLN A 396 0.79 3.88 14.69
CA GLN A 396 -0.43 3.14 14.37
C GLN A 396 -1.70 3.90 14.75
N LEU A 397 -1.72 4.61 15.88
CA LEU A 397 -2.84 5.50 16.21
C LEU A 397 -3.02 6.65 15.21
N ARG A 398 -1.92 7.23 14.72
CA ARG A 398 -1.93 8.24 13.66
C ARG A 398 -2.62 7.69 12.40
N GLN A 399 -2.28 6.46 12.00
CA GLN A 399 -2.91 5.80 10.86
C GLN A 399 -4.40 5.51 11.10
N LEU A 400 -4.82 5.18 12.33
CA LEU A 400 -6.23 5.06 12.70
C LEU A 400 -6.97 6.40 12.54
N MET A 401 -6.35 7.53 12.92
CA MET A 401 -6.94 8.86 12.75
C MET A 401 -7.04 9.26 11.27
N LEU A 402 -6.16 8.78 10.42
CA LEU A 402 -6.24 8.97 8.96
C LEU A 402 -7.21 8.00 8.27
N GLY A 403 -7.86 7.11 9.02
CA GLY A 403 -8.89 6.23 8.50
C GLY A 403 -8.38 4.95 7.84
N PHE A 404 -7.07 4.64 7.93
CA PHE A 404 -6.49 3.38 7.45
C PHE A 404 -7.07 2.15 8.16
N ASP A 405 -6.83 0.96 7.61
CA ASP A 405 -7.50 -0.29 7.98
C ASP A 405 -7.01 -0.92 9.29
N ILE A 406 -7.21 -0.20 10.38
CA ILE A 406 -6.98 -0.67 11.74
C ILE A 406 -8.31 -1.17 12.29
N ASP A 407 -8.40 -2.47 12.54
CA ASP A 407 -9.61 -3.09 13.06
C ASP A 407 -9.79 -2.83 14.58
N GLN A 408 -10.97 -3.22 15.09
CA GLN A 408 -11.29 -3.04 16.50
C GLN A 408 -10.43 -3.88 17.44
N ALA A 409 -9.94 -5.04 17.00
CA ALA A 409 -9.11 -5.91 17.83
C ALA A 409 -7.72 -5.28 18.05
N GLU A 410 -7.13 -4.76 16.98
CA GLU A 410 -5.86 -4.05 17.04
C GLU A 410 -6.02 -2.71 17.78
N THR A 411 -7.14 -2.00 17.60
CA THR A 411 -7.43 -0.78 18.37
C THR A 411 -7.47 -1.07 19.88
N LYS A 412 -8.13 -2.17 20.31
CA LYS A 412 -8.15 -2.60 21.72
C LYS A 412 -6.76 -2.97 22.23
N ARG A 413 -5.95 -3.64 21.41
CA ARG A 413 -4.56 -3.96 21.74
C ARG A 413 -3.73 -2.70 21.94
N LEU A 414 -3.78 -1.74 21.00
CA LEU A 414 -3.08 -0.46 21.09
C LEU A 414 -3.48 0.30 22.36
N LEU A 415 -4.77 0.33 22.69
CA LEU A 415 -5.28 0.92 23.92
C LEU A 415 -4.73 0.25 25.18
N ALA A 416 -4.68 -1.08 25.23
CA ALA A 416 -4.13 -1.82 26.36
C ALA A 416 -2.64 -1.51 26.54
N GLU A 417 -1.86 -1.49 25.44
CA GLU A 417 -0.44 -1.16 25.47
C GLU A 417 -0.18 0.29 25.92
N LEU A 418 -0.98 1.26 25.46
CA LEU A 418 -0.90 2.66 25.90
C LEU A 418 -1.27 2.82 27.37
N SER A 419 -2.29 2.11 27.83
CA SER A 419 -2.74 2.14 29.23
C SER A 419 -1.66 1.61 30.17
N LEU A 420 -0.96 0.55 29.78
CA LEU A 420 0.16 -0.01 30.56
C LEU A 420 1.30 1.00 30.76
N HIS A 421 1.54 1.87 29.78
CA HIS A 421 2.63 2.86 29.81
C HIS A 421 2.14 4.26 30.17
N ARG A 422 0.89 4.41 30.61
CA ARG A 422 0.27 5.71 30.96
C ARG A 422 1.11 6.51 31.95
N HIS A 423 1.67 5.85 32.96
CA HIS A 423 2.50 6.48 33.99
C HIS A 423 4.01 6.52 33.64
N THR A 424 4.40 6.03 32.46
CA THR A 424 5.82 6.07 32.05
C THR A 424 6.15 7.49 31.58
N PRO A 425 7.10 8.19 32.24
CA PRO A 425 7.45 9.58 31.95
C PRO A 425 8.38 9.67 30.73
N ALA A 426 8.18 8.83 29.71
CA ALA A 426 8.88 8.94 28.43
C ALA A 426 8.40 10.23 27.74
N VAL A 427 8.98 11.36 28.18
CA VAL A 427 8.70 12.72 27.76
C VAL A 427 9.83 13.12 26.82
N SER A 428 9.78 12.61 25.60
CA SER A 428 10.62 13.10 24.52
C SER A 428 9.86 14.11 23.66
N PRO A 429 10.56 15.09 23.05
CA PRO A 429 9.95 15.99 22.08
C PRO A 429 9.26 15.24 20.92
N GLU A 430 9.73 14.04 20.57
CA GLU A 430 9.13 13.21 19.52
C GLU A 430 7.76 12.68 19.94
N VAL A 431 7.65 12.12 21.15
CA VAL A 431 6.36 11.66 21.71
C VAL A 431 5.36 12.82 21.79
N TRP A 432 5.80 14.01 22.24
CA TRP A 432 4.96 15.21 22.25
C TRP A 432 4.42 15.55 20.86
N ARG A 433 5.30 15.58 19.85
CA ARG A 433 4.92 15.89 18.46
C ARG A 433 3.93 14.87 17.92
N SER A 434 4.19 13.57 18.08
CA SER A 434 3.31 12.51 17.59
C SER A 434 1.93 12.56 18.25
N GLU A 435 1.85 12.75 19.58
CA GLU A 435 0.57 12.91 20.26
C GLU A 435 -0.17 14.18 19.83
N SER A 436 0.53 15.30 19.65
CA SER A 436 -0.09 16.56 19.20
C SER A 436 -0.62 16.44 17.77
N GLU A 437 0.11 15.74 16.90
CA GLU A 437 -0.32 15.45 15.52
C GLU A 437 -1.59 14.59 15.51
N ILE A 438 -1.65 13.51 16.32
CA ILE A 438 -2.85 12.66 16.47
C ILE A 438 -4.08 13.48 16.85
N LEU A 439 -3.94 14.37 17.85
CA LEU A 439 -5.04 15.26 18.27
C LEU A 439 -5.42 16.26 17.17
N SER A 440 -4.43 16.78 16.44
CA SER A 440 -4.65 17.70 15.32
C SER A 440 -5.44 17.05 14.18
N ILE A 441 -5.02 15.86 13.73
CA ILE A 441 -5.71 15.09 12.69
C ILE A 441 -7.17 14.86 13.08
N PHE A 442 -7.41 14.41 14.32
CA PHE A 442 -8.76 14.17 14.82
C PHE A 442 -9.64 15.43 14.76
N VAL A 443 -9.13 16.58 15.23
CA VAL A 443 -9.87 17.85 15.25
C VAL A 443 -10.10 18.38 13.84
N ASP A 444 -9.09 18.34 12.98
CA ASP A 444 -9.17 18.83 11.60
C ASP A 444 -10.20 18.03 10.80
N ILE A 445 -10.18 16.70 10.89
CA ILE A 445 -11.19 15.85 10.22
C ILE A 445 -12.57 16.12 10.81
N CYS A 446 -12.75 16.11 12.15
CA CYS A 446 -14.06 16.36 12.76
C CYS A 446 -14.62 17.75 12.38
N SER A 447 -13.77 18.75 12.21
CA SER A 447 -14.19 20.11 11.85
C SER A 447 -14.87 20.19 10.47
N LEU A 448 -14.46 19.33 9.52
CA LEU A 448 -15.04 19.26 8.18
C LEU A 448 -16.45 18.65 8.16
N PHE A 449 -16.80 17.87 9.19
CA PHE A 449 -18.13 17.27 9.34
C PHE A 449 -18.99 17.99 10.38
N SER A 450 -18.58 19.20 10.78
CA SER A 450 -19.38 20.04 11.67
C SER A 450 -20.66 20.49 10.97
N ARG A 451 -21.79 20.30 11.67
CA ARG A 451 -23.12 20.79 11.27
C ARG A 451 -23.38 22.22 11.70
N ALA A 452 -22.51 22.79 12.54
CA ALA A 452 -22.62 24.19 12.91
C ALA A 452 -22.33 25.07 11.67
N PRO A 453 -23.11 26.16 11.47
CA PRO A 453 -22.85 27.10 10.39
C PRO A 453 -21.46 27.71 10.55
N LEU A 454 -20.70 27.79 9.46
CA LEU A 454 -19.43 28.51 9.43
C LEU A 454 -19.75 29.98 9.69
N VAL A 455 -19.30 30.53 10.82
CA VAL A 455 -19.55 31.94 11.17
C VAL A 455 -18.82 32.81 10.15
N SER A 456 -19.55 33.28 9.13
CA SER A 456 -19.05 34.25 8.16
C SER A 456 -19.36 35.65 8.67
N LEU A 457 -18.32 36.44 8.94
CA LEU A 457 -18.45 37.87 9.15
C LEU A 457 -18.97 38.52 7.86
N GLY A 458 -20.26 38.87 7.81
CA GLY A 458 -20.78 39.86 6.87
C GLY A 458 -21.60 39.40 5.66
N MET A 459 -22.16 38.18 5.64
CA MET A 459 -23.11 37.76 4.59
C MET A 459 -24.50 37.51 5.20
N GLU A 460 -25.51 38.24 4.73
CA GLU A 460 -26.92 38.00 5.08
C GLU A 460 -27.42 36.74 4.36
N GLY A 461 -27.39 35.60 5.06
CA GLY A 461 -27.90 34.30 4.62
C GLY A 461 -27.48 33.19 5.58
N GLU A 462 -28.23 32.09 5.67
CA GLU A 462 -27.82 30.89 6.41
C GLU A 462 -26.53 30.34 5.77
N ALA A 463 -25.39 30.56 6.43
CA ALA A 463 -24.11 30.03 5.94
C ALA A 463 -24.16 28.50 5.93
N PRO A 464 -23.69 27.84 4.84
CA PRO A 464 -23.66 26.39 4.79
C PRO A 464 -22.76 25.83 5.90
N SER A 465 -23.13 24.67 6.44
CA SER A 465 -22.27 23.95 7.37
C SER A 465 -20.99 23.46 6.68
N ALA A 466 -19.98 23.11 7.47
CA ALA A 466 -18.76 22.51 6.94
C ALA A 466 -19.07 21.18 6.21
N GLU A 467 -19.98 20.36 6.77
CA GLU A 467 -20.42 19.10 6.16
C GLU A 467 -21.08 19.34 4.78
N SER A 468 -21.98 20.33 4.69
CA SER A 468 -22.63 20.67 3.41
C SER A 468 -21.62 21.16 2.38
N SER A 469 -20.63 21.95 2.81
CA SER A 469 -19.55 22.46 1.96
C SER A 469 -18.65 21.32 1.46
N LEU A 470 -18.35 20.32 2.30
CA LEU A 470 -17.60 19.13 1.93
C LEU A 470 -18.35 18.30 0.89
N PHE A 471 -19.64 18.04 1.10
CA PHE A 471 -20.42 17.29 0.13
C PHE A 471 -20.57 18.05 -1.19
N GLN A 472 -20.70 19.38 -1.14
CA GLN A 472 -20.69 20.21 -2.35
C GLN A 472 -19.34 20.12 -3.08
N TYR A 473 -18.21 20.14 -2.35
CA TYR A 473 -16.88 19.94 -2.91
C TYR A 473 -16.73 18.58 -3.59
N LEU A 474 -17.16 17.48 -2.94
CA LEU A 474 -17.10 16.12 -3.53
C LEU A 474 -17.92 15.98 -4.82
N ARG A 475 -18.97 16.79 -5.01
CA ARG A 475 -19.77 16.82 -6.25
C ARG A 475 -19.09 17.60 -7.39
N MET A 476 -18.18 18.51 -7.05
CA MET A 476 -17.59 19.48 -7.97
C MET A 476 -16.07 19.53 -7.82
N LEU A 477 -15.42 18.37 -7.78
CA LEU A 477 -13.95 18.27 -7.63
C LEU A 477 -13.20 19.09 -8.68
N ASP A 478 -13.73 19.16 -9.90
CA ASP A 478 -13.07 19.85 -11.01
C ASP A 478 -13.06 21.39 -10.83
N THR A 479 -13.91 21.95 -9.96
CA THR A 479 -13.97 23.41 -9.72
C THR A 479 -12.95 23.89 -8.69
N LYS A 480 -12.15 22.99 -8.09
CA LYS A 480 -11.18 23.31 -7.03
C LYS A 480 -11.78 24.08 -5.85
N GLY A 481 -13.09 23.94 -5.63
CA GLY A 481 -13.82 24.62 -4.57
C GLY A 481 -14.26 26.06 -4.90
N GLU A 482 -14.31 26.44 -6.18
CA GLU A 482 -14.90 27.71 -6.60
C GLU A 482 -16.34 27.84 -6.08
N GLY A 483 -16.64 28.96 -5.41
CA GLY A 483 -17.93 29.22 -4.78
C GLY A 483 -18.12 28.68 -3.36
N LEU A 484 -17.11 28.00 -2.78
CA LEU A 484 -17.14 27.56 -1.38
C LEU A 484 -16.51 28.60 -0.43
N PRO A 485 -16.88 28.61 0.87
CA PRO A 485 -16.28 29.51 1.86
C PRO A 485 -14.77 29.30 1.99
N THR A 486 -14.00 30.39 2.03
CA THR A 486 -12.53 30.33 2.16
C THR A 486 -12.09 29.61 3.44
N ALA A 487 -12.78 29.88 4.56
CA ALA A 487 -12.52 29.20 5.83
C ALA A 487 -12.69 27.67 5.74
N PHE A 488 -13.64 27.19 4.93
CA PHE A 488 -13.80 25.76 4.67
C PHE A 488 -12.66 25.21 3.82
N LEU A 489 -12.27 25.91 2.75
CA LEU A 489 -11.17 25.48 1.89
C LEU A 489 -9.83 25.41 2.63
N ASP A 490 -9.58 26.35 3.54
CA ASP A 490 -8.38 26.34 4.38
C ASP A 490 -8.41 25.17 5.37
N ALA A 491 -9.55 24.90 6.01
CA ALA A 491 -9.72 23.73 6.86
C ALA A 491 -9.54 22.41 6.08
N LEU A 492 -10.06 22.34 4.85
CA LEU A 492 -9.92 21.18 3.98
C LEU A 492 -8.46 20.95 3.59
N LYS A 493 -7.72 22.00 3.21
CA LYS A 493 -6.29 21.92 2.91
C LYS A 493 -5.49 21.47 4.12
N THR A 494 -5.78 21.98 5.31
CA THR A 494 -5.12 21.54 6.55
C THR A 494 -5.36 20.06 6.82
N ALA A 495 -6.61 19.58 6.67
CA ALA A 495 -6.92 18.16 6.83
C ALA A 495 -6.22 17.28 5.77
N LEU A 496 -6.18 17.73 4.51
CA LEU A 496 -5.53 17.03 3.40
C LEU A 496 -4.00 17.03 3.50
N ALA A 497 -3.41 18.03 4.16
CA ALA A 497 -1.96 18.10 4.39
C ALA A 497 -1.46 16.90 5.21
N HIS A 498 -2.27 16.35 6.12
CA HIS A 498 -1.93 15.14 6.88
C HIS A 498 -1.77 13.88 6.00
N TYR A 499 -2.35 13.89 4.80
CA TYR A 499 -2.21 12.86 3.75
C TYR A 499 -1.12 13.20 2.72
N GLY A 500 -0.39 14.30 2.91
CA GLY A 500 0.66 14.78 2.00
C GLY A 500 0.13 15.49 0.76
N VAL A 501 -1.14 15.92 0.74
CA VAL A 501 -1.74 16.65 -0.40
C VAL A 501 -1.66 18.16 -0.15
N THR A 502 -0.99 18.88 -1.05
CA THR A 502 -0.75 20.33 -0.93
C THR A 502 -1.54 21.19 -1.91
N SER A 503 -2.13 20.57 -2.95
CA SER A 503 -2.96 21.25 -3.96
C SER A 503 -4.34 20.60 -4.05
N LEU A 504 -5.34 21.40 -4.44
CA LEU A 504 -6.70 20.93 -4.74
C LEU A 504 -6.88 20.58 -6.23
N ASP A 505 -5.77 20.46 -6.98
CA ASP A 505 -5.79 19.91 -8.33
C ASP A 505 -6.18 18.44 -8.30
N ARG A 506 -7.08 18.06 -9.21
CA ARG A 506 -7.56 16.69 -9.31
C ARG A 506 -6.42 15.74 -9.67
N THR A 507 -6.07 14.90 -8.70
CA THR A 507 -5.03 13.87 -8.79
C THR A 507 -5.53 12.60 -8.11
N GLU A 508 -4.95 11.45 -8.44
CA GLU A 508 -5.29 10.18 -7.78
C GLU A 508 -5.04 10.26 -6.26
N GLN A 509 -3.96 10.92 -5.84
CA GLN A 509 -3.64 11.11 -4.42
C GLN A 509 -4.70 11.95 -3.69
N LEU A 510 -5.22 13.02 -4.31
CA LEU A 510 -6.32 13.81 -3.74
C LEU A 510 -7.59 12.95 -3.62
N GLU A 511 -7.91 12.18 -4.66
CA GLU A 511 -9.09 11.33 -4.66
C GLU A 511 -9.03 10.25 -3.56
N ASP A 512 -7.88 9.59 -3.42
CA ASP A 512 -7.63 8.62 -2.35
C ASP A 512 -7.71 9.27 -0.97
N SER A 513 -7.11 10.44 -0.79
CA SER A 513 -7.08 11.13 0.51
C SER A 513 -8.47 11.52 0.98
N LEU A 514 -9.35 11.95 0.07
CA LEU A 514 -10.74 12.28 0.39
C LEU A 514 -11.55 11.03 0.78
N LEU A 515 -11.30 9.89 0.12
CA LEU A 515 -11.90 8.61 0.50
C LEU A 515 -11.48 8.21 1.92
N TRP A 516 -10.17 8.26 2.22
CA TRP A 516 -9.64 7.95 3.54
C TRP A 516 -10.12 8.91 4.63
N LEU A 517 -10.21 10.20 4.33
CA LEU A 517 -10.79 11.22 5.20
C LEU A 517 -12.25 10.88 5.56
N TYR A 518 -13.05 10.47 4.57
CA TYR A 518 -14.43 10.07 4.82
C TYR A 518 -14.51 8.75 5.62
N LYS A 519 -13.64 7.78 5.34
CA LYS A 519 -13.51 6.54 6.15
C LYS A 519 -13.13 6.84 7.60
N SER A 520 -12.21 7.78 7.84
CA SER A 520 -11.86 8.23 9.18
C SER A 520 -13.08 8.76 9.93
N HIS A 521 -13.88 9.61 9.28
CA HIS A 521 -15.13 10.11 9.86
C HIS A 521 -16.13 9.00 10.22
N GLN A 522 -16.31 8.00 9.35
CA GLN A 522 -17.18 6.85 9.66
C GLN A 522 -16.67 6.01 10.84
N ARG A 523 -15.35 5.99 11.07
CA ARG A 523 -14.70 5.22 12.14
C ARG A 523 -14.51 6.02 13.44
N LEU A 524 -15.08 7.22 13.57
CA LEU A 524 -14.94 8.09 14.76
C LEU A 524 -15.22 7.37 16.08
N GLY A 525 -16.22 6.50 16.14
CA GLY A 525 -16.54 5.74 17.35
C GLY A 525 -15.38 4.90 17.88
N GLN A 526 -14.48 4.43 17.00
CA GLN A 526 -13.27 3.68 17.37
C GLN A 526 -12.12 4.59 17.83
N GLN A 527 -12.13 5.87 17.42
CA GLN A 527 -11.08 6.85 17.70
C GLN A 527 -11.21 7.51 19.09
N ILE A 528 -12.42 7.57 19.66
CA ILE A 528 -12.68 8.28 20.92
C ILE A 528 -11.88 7.71 22.10
N ALA A 529 -11.86 6.39 22.27
CA ALA A 529 -11.14 5.78 23.38
C ALA A 529 -9.62 6.03 23.29
N PRO A 530 -8.96 5.89 22.11
CA PRO A 530 -7.56 6.27 21.94
C PRO A 530 -7.28 7.73 22.22
N ILE A 531 -8.09 8.65 21.68
CA ILE A 531 -7.93 10.09 21.89
C ILE A 531 -8.04 10.43 23.37
N ARG A 532 -9.05 9.89 24.06
CA ARG A 532 -9.19 10.04 25.50
C ARG A 532 -7.95 9.55 26.25
N SER A 533 -7.41 8.38 25.89
CA SER A 533 -6.22 7.83 26.53
C SER A 533 -4.99 8.73 26.38
N VAL A 534 -4.80 9.35 25.21
CA VAL A 534 -3.71 10.31 24.96
C VAL A 534 -3.91 11.57 25.81
N MET A 535 -5.12 12.11 25.86
CA MET A 535 -5.45 13.29 26.66
C MET A 535 -5.29 13.06 28.17
N GLU A 536 -5.76 11.92 28.66
CA GLU A 536 -5.62 11.50 30.06
C GLU A 536 -4.15 11.33 30.45
N ARG A 537 -3.33 10.71 29.59
CA ARG A 537 -1.88 10.63 29.81
C ARG A 537 -1.25 12.02 29.92
N ARG A 538 -1.64 12.96 29.04
CA ARG A 538 -1.15 14.35 29.10
C ARG A 538 -1.52 15.05 30.42
N LEU A 539 -2.73 14.80 30.93
CA LEU A 539 -3.17 15.31 32.24
C LEU A 539 -2.36 14.72 33.41
N ASP A 540 -2.04 13.43 33.36
CA ASP A 540 -1.24 12.79 34.42
C ASP A 540 0.19 13.35 34.50
N HIS A 541 0.72 13.89 33.39
CA HIS A 541 2.11 14.38 33.27
C HIS A 541 2.22 15.90 33.06
N VAL A 542 1.22 16.67 33.51
CA VAL A 542 1.15 18.15 33.35
C VAL A 542 2.45 18.85 33.74
N GLU A 543 3.07 18.46 34.85
CA GLU A 543 4.27 19.13 35.36
C GLU A 543 5.44 19.09 34.37
N THR A 544 5.56 17.99 33.63
CA THR A 544 6.63 17.76 32.66
C THR A 544 6.27 18.23 31.24
N LEU A 545 5.00 18.12 30.85
CA LEU A 545 4.54 18.39 29.49
C LEU A 545 4.06 19.83 29.27
N ALA A 546 3.50 20.50 30.28
CA ALA A 546 3.04 21.87 30.15
C ALA A 546 4.13 22.87 29.67
N PRO A 547 5.41 22.74 30.07
CA PRO A 547 6.48 23.61 29.54
C PRO A 547 6.75 23.45 28.04
N LEU A 548 6.37 22.31 27.43
CA LEU A 548 6.52 22.07 25.99
C LEU A 548 5.35 22.64 25.18
N ALA A 549 4.29 23.08 25.85
CA ALA A 549 3.07 23.56 25.20
C ALA A 549 3.21 24.99 24.70
N ASP A 550 2.80 25.23 23.46
CA ASP A 550 2.81 26.52 22.78
C ASP A 550 1.39 27.07 22.55
N ASP A 551 1.30 28.28 22.01
CA ASP A 551 0.02 28.91 21.68
C ASP A 551 -0.75 28.17 20.56
N GLU A 552 -0.05 27.42 19.71
CA GLU A 552 -0.65 26.57 18.69
C GLU A 552 -1.42 25.41 19.34
N PHE A 553 -0.81 24.72 20.31
CA PHE A 553 -1.47 23.67 21.08
C PHE A 553 -2.66 24.22 21.88
N ARG A 554 -2.55 25.43 22.43
CA ARG A 554 -3.68 26.11 23.08
C ARG A 554 -4.85 26.31 22.10
N THR A 555 -4.56 26.75 20.88
CA THR A 555 -5.56 26.94 19.83
C THR A 555 -6.20 25.60 19.42
N LEU A 556 -5.40 24.53 19.36
CA LEU A 556 -5.90 23.18 19.09
C LEU A 556 -6.90 22.71 20.15
N LEU A 557 -6.61 22.91 21.44
CA LEU A 557 -7.54 22.55 22.54
C LEU A 557 -8.86 23.32 22.45
N ASP A 558 -8.82 24.58 22.04
CA ASP A 558 -10.02 25.41 21.85
C ASP A 558 -10.89 24.90 20.71
N ARG A 559 -10.25 24.61 19.57
CA ARG A 559 -10.92 23.98 18.42
C ARG A 559 -11.50 22.62 18.82
N MET A 560 -10.76 21.81 19.56
CA MET A 560 -11.21 20.50 20.04
C MET A 560 -12.43 20.62 20.94
N ALA A 561 -12.41 21.50 21.94
CA ALA A 561 -13.53 21.74 22.85
C ALA A 561 -14.77 22.32 22.17
N PHE A 562 -14.59 23.01 21.04
CA PHE A 562 -15.68 23.49 20.20
C PHE A 562 -16.29 22.38 19.34
N VAL A 563 -15.46 21.67 18.55
CA VAL A 563 -15.90 20.65 17.59
C VAL A 563 -16.54 19.43 18.29
N THR A 564 -16.06 19.07 19.48
CA THR A 564 -16.56 17.90 20.22
C THR A 564 -17.75 18.18 21.14
N ARG A 565 -18.20 19.43 21.25
CA ARG A 565 -19.20 19.88 22.24
C ARG A 565 -20.48 19.04 22.24
N ASP A 566 -21.03 18.75 21.06
CA ASP A 566 -22.32 18.09 20.93
C ASP A 566 -22.20 16.58 20.65
N LEU A 567 -21.10 16.17 20.01
CA LEU A 567 -20.88 14.77 19.62
C LEU A 567 -20.22 13.94 20.72
N TYR A 568 -19.20 14.50 21.41
CA TYR A 568 -18.39 13.80 22.39
C TYR A 568 -18.05 14.70 23.59
N PRO A 569 -19.02 15.03 24.46
CA PRO A 569 -18.84 16.00 25.54
C PRO A 569 -17.64 15.70 26.46
N ALA A 570 -17.39 14.42 26.76
CA ALA A 570 -16.27 13.99 27.59
C ALA A 570 -14.90 14.40 27.02
N ILE A 571 -14.74 14.40 25.69
CA ILE A 571 -13.52 14.85 25.03
C ILE A 571 -13.39 16.37 25.14
N GLY A 572 -14.50 17.10 24.95
CA GLY A 572 -14.54 18.55 25.08
C GLY A 572 -14.20 19.02 26.51
N ASP A 573 -14.66 18.29 27.53
CA ASP A 573 -14.35 18.57 28.93
C ASP A 573 -12.87 18.29 29.25
N LEU A 574 -12.32 17.19 28.76
CA LEU A 574 -10.87 16.92 28.88
C LEU A 574 -10.02 17.99 28.19
N ALA A 575 -10.44 18.49 27.03
CA ALA A 575 -9.72 19.55 26.33
C ALA A 575 -9.70 20.85 27.16
N ARG A 576 -10.83 21.20 27.78
CA ARG A 576 -10.91 22.36 28.69
C ARG A 576 -10.06 22.16 29.94
N GLU A 577 -10.07 20.96 30.53
CA GLU A 577 -9.24 20.64 31.70
C GLU A 577 -7.74 20.75 31.36
N ILE A 578 -7.29 20.18 30.23
CA ILE A 578 -5.89 20.31 29.79
C ILE A 578 -5.53 21.78 29.58
N ARG A 579 -6.38 22.54 28.89
CA ARG A 579 -6.16 23.98 28.67
C ARG A 579 -5.99 24.70 30.01
N TYR A 580 -6.88 24.42 30.96
CA TYR A 580 -6.82 25.00 32.29
C TYR A 580 -5.51 24.65 32.99
N ARG A 581 -5.17 23.36 33.07
CA ARG A 581 -3.97 22.87 33.77
C ARG A 581 -2.66 23.37 33.16
N TYR A 582 -2.56 23.44 31.84
CA TYR A 582 -1.32 23.80 31.14
C TYR A 582 -1.09 25.31 31.12
N PHE A 583 -2.13 26.10 30.83
CA PHE A 583 -1.99 27.54 30.53
C PHE A 583 -2.61 28.44 31.59
N ASP A 584 -3.84 28.14 32.01
CA ASP A 584 -4.62 29.08 32.80
C ASP A 584 -4.33 28.97 34.31
N GLN A 585 -4.11 27.76 34.84
CA GLN A 585 -3.91 27.49 36.27
C GLN A 585 -2.72 28.28 36.84
N ARG A 586 -1.54 28.21 36.21
CA ARG A 586 -0.36 28.94 36.68
C ARG A 586 -0.55 30.46 36.65
N ARG A 587 -1.26 30.97 35.63
CA ARG A 587 -1.57 32.41 35.50
C ARG A 587 -2.56 32.86 36.57
N ILE A 588 -3.60 32.06 36.81
CA ILE A 588 -4.61 32.31 37.84
C ILE A 588 -3.99 32.23 39.22
N ASP A 589 -3.16 31.22 39.49
CA ASP A 589 -2.47 31.05 40.77
C ASP A 589 -1.50 32.21 41.04
N LYS A 590 -0.75 32.66 40.04
CA LYS A 590 0.13 33.84 40.15
C LYS A 590 -0.68 35.13 40.39
N SER A 591 -1.77 35.34 39.65
CA SER A 591 -2.66 36.50 39.86
C SER A 591 -3.30 36.48 41.25
N ARG A 592 -3.73 35.31 41.72
CA ARG A 592 -4.27 35.12 43.08
C ARG A 592 -3.23 35.40 44.15
N GLN A 593 -1.99 34.90 44.00
CA GLN A 593 -0.89 35.18 44.92
C GLN A 593 -0.55 36.67 44.97
N GLN A 594 -0.51 37.35 43.82
CA GLN A 594 -0.29 38.80 43.76
C GLN A 594 -1.41 39.59 44.43
N ALA A 595 -2.67 39.22 44.19
CA ALA A 595 -3.82 39.83 44.84
C ALA A 595 -3.80 39.63 46.36
N TYR A 596 -3.44 38.43 46.82
CA TYR A 596 -3.30 38.15 48.25
C TYR A 596 -2.12 38.90 48.88
N ALA A 597 -0.96 39.00 48.22
CA ALA A 597 0.15 39.83 48.71
C ALA A 597 -0.23 41.32 48.80
N MET A 598 -0.94 41.85 47.80
CA MET A 598 -1.47 43.22 47.82
C MET A 598 -2.44 43.43 49.02
N VAL A 599 -3.31 42.47 49.27
CA VAL A 599 -4.22 42.48 50.43
C VAL A 599 -3.43 42.48 51.74
N GLU A 600 -2.36 41.70 51.84
CA GLU A 600 -1.48 41.68 53.02
C GLU A 600 -0.80 43.03 53.24
N ASP A 601 -0.23 43.63 52.19
CA ASP A 601 0.39 44.96 52.28
C ASP A 601 -0.63 46.03 52.71
N CYS A 602 -1.86 45.95 52.20
CA CYS A 602 -2.95 46.84 52.60
C CYS A 602 -3.31 46.66 54.08
N LEU A 603 -3.41 45.43 54.57
CA LEU A 603 -3.68 45.15 55.99
C LEU A 603 -2.56 45.66 56.90
N VAL A 604 -1.29 45.48 56.50
CA VAL A 604 -0.14 46.01 57.24
C VAL A 604 -0.19 47.54 57.29
N ARG A 605 -0.43 48.20 56.15
CA ARG A 605 -0.61 49.67 56.09
C ARG A 605 -1.76 50.15 56.98
N LEU A 606 -2.89 49.46 56.98
CA LEU A 606 -4.05 49.80 57.81
C LEU A 606 -3.82 49.59 59.31
N SER A 607 -2.90 48.69 59.68
CA SER A 607 -2.50 48.42 61.08
C SER A 607 -1.53 49.45 61.67
N GLY A 608 -0.83 50.23 60.83
CA GLY A 608 0.08 51.29 61.24
C GLY A 608 -0.54 52.70 61.23
N GLU A 609 0.28 53.74 61.41
CA GLU A 609 -0.12 55.15 61.24
C GLU A 609 -0.20 55.50 59.74
N ALA A 610 -1.31 55.13 59.09
CA ALA A 610 -1.59 55.52 57.71
C ALA A 610 -2.44 56.80 57.63
N ASP A 611 -2.04 57.72 56.74
CA ASP A 611 -2.81 58.92 56.37
C ASP A 611 -4.18 58.56 55.76
N ALA A 612 -5.15 59.47 55.84
CA ALA A 612 -6.53 59.27 55.43
C ALA A 612 -6.67 58.85 53.95
N ALA A 613 -5.83 59.40 53.07
CA ALA A 613 -5.79 59.03 51.65
C ALA A 613 -5.32 57.58 51.45
N ALA A 614 -4.28 57.15 52.16
CA ALA A 614 -3.75 55.79 52.10
C ALA A 614 -4.72 54.75 52.66
N ARG A 615 -5.50 55.09 53.70
CA ARG A 615 -6.57 54.23 54.23
C ARG A 615 -7.66 53.98 53.19
N LEU A 616 -8.12 55.04 52.51
CA LEU A 616 -9.20 54.96 51.54
C LEU A 616 -8.82 54.14 50.30
N GLU A 617 -7.56 54.26 49.87
CA GLU A 617 -6.96 53.47 48.79
C GLU A 617 -6.89 51.97 49.16
N CYS A 618 -6.41 51.63 50.36
CA CYS A 618 -6.35 50.25 50.84
C CYS A 618 -7.75 49.63 51.01
N MET A 619 -8.72 50.39 51.53
CA MET A 619 -10.11 49.93 51.63
C MET A 619 -10.72 49.62 50.25
N ARG A 620 -10.50 50.47 49.25
CA ARG A 620 -10.96 50.20 47.87
C ARG A 620 -10.31 48.94 47.29
N ALA A 621 -9.00 48.80 47.45
CA ALA A 621 -8.28 47.61 46.97
C ALA A 621 -8.76 46.29 47.61
N LEU A 622 -9.20 46.33 48.87
CA LEU A 622 -9.80 45.17 49.56
C LEU A 622 -11.20 44.83 49.02
N VAL A 623 -12.04 45.85 48.77
CA VAL A 623 -13.40 45.68 48.24
C VAL A 623 -13.39 45.22 46.77
N ASP A 624 -12.50 45.79 45.97
CA ASP A 624 -12.38 45.49 44.54
C ASP A 624 -11.62 44.18 44.26
N CYS A 625 -11.18 43.46 45.30
CA CYS A 625 -10.48 42.20 45.13
C CYS A 625 -11.41 41.13 44.54
N PRO A 626 -11.06 40.52 43.38
CA PRO A 626 -11.94 39.55 42.70
C PRO A 626 -11.91 38.15 43.34
N TYR A 627 -11.09 37.93 44.37
CA TYR A 627 -10.88 36.63 45.00
C TYR A 627 -11.47 36.58 46.42
N GLN A 628 -11.90 35.39 46.87
CA GLN A 628 -12.43 35.21 48.21
C GLN A 628 -11.36 35.49 49.28
N LEU A 629 -11.64 36.45 50.17
CA LEU A 629 -10.74 36.88 51.26
C LEU A 629 -11.04 36.21 52.60
N VAL A 630 -12.15 35.49 52.72
CA VAL A 630 -12.61 34.87 53.98
C VAL A 630 -11.54 33.96 54.59
N GLY A 631 -10.85 33.16 53.76
CA GLY A 631 -9.77 32.28 54.22
C GLY A 631 -8.53 33.02 54.74
N LEU A 632 -8.33 34.28 54.32
CA LEU A 632 -7.23 35.16 54.75
C LEU A 632 -7.58 35.90 56.05
N PHE A 633 -8.83 36.35 56.18
CA PHE A 633 -9.29 37.09 57.37
C PHE A 633 -9.63 36.18 58.54
N SER A 634 -10.22 35.01 58.31
CA SER A 634 -10.74 34.13 59.37
C SER A 634 -9.66 33.70 60.40
N PRO A 635 -8.43 33.31 60.00
CA PRO A 635 -7.38 33.00 60.97
C PRO A 635 -6.88 34.23 61.73
N ARG A 636 -6.83 35.38 61.07
CA ARG A 636 -6.22 36.63 61.58
C ARG A 636 -7.16 37.47 62.44
N PHE A 637 -8.47 37.28 62.30
CA PHE A 637 -9.47 38.06 63.04
C PHE A 637 -9.29 37.97 64.56
N LYS A 638 -8.89 36.79 65.07
CA LYS A 638 -8.63 36.57 66.51
C LYS A 638 -7.41 37.32 67.03
N GLU A 639 -6.42 37.59 66.20
CA GLU A 639 -5.14 38.23 66.60
C GLU A 639 -5.12 39.73 66.24
N ALA A 640 -6.06 40.20 65.42
CA ALA A 640 -6.18 41.59 65.01
C ALA A 640 -6.55 42.54 66.16
N SER A 641 -6.05 43.79 66.09
CA SER A 641 -6.37 44.85 67.04
C SER A 641 -7.86 45.28 66.94
N PRO A 642 -8.45 45.91 67.98
CA PRO A 642 -9.86 46.30 67.96
C PRO A 642 -10.23 47.21 66.78
N GLY A 643 -9.34 48.15 66.43
CA GLY A 643 -9.53 49.05 65.29
C GLY A 643 -9.47 48.35 63.93
N LEU A 644 -8.77 47.22 63.82
CA LEU A 644 -8.64 46.43 62.60
C LEU A 644 -9.73 45.35 62.47
N ARG A 645 -10.38 44.97 63.58
CA ARG A 645 -11.59 44.13 63.58
C ARG A 645 -12.88 44.89 63.25
N GLN A 646 -12.89 46.20 63.53
CA GLN A 646 -14.03 47.08 63.26
C GLN A 646 -14.06 47.58 61.81
N LEU A 647 -12.89 47.62 61.19
CA LEU A 647 -12.64 47.87 59.76
C LEU A 647 -13.03 46.63 58.95
#